data_AF-A0A959MHG6-F1
#
_entry.id   AF-A0A959MHG6-F1
#
_cell.length_a   1.000
_cell.length_b   1.000
_cell.length_c   1.000
_cell.angle_alpha   90.00
_cell.angle_beta   90.00
_cell.angle_gamma   90.00
#
_symmetry.space_group_name_H-M   'P 1'
#
loop_
_entity.id
_entity.type
_entity.pdbx_description
1 polymer ?
#
loop_
_entity_poly.entity_id
_entity_poly.type
_entity_poly.pdbx_seq_one_letter_code
_entity_poly.pdbx_strand_id
1 'polypeptide(L)'
;MARISTLLSPILFLLFILLLGEVQAQPVSDPSGSVAIGGVLPDPAAMLDLQSAKKGFLMPRMTSVQRDGVANPPEGLMIYNTDLGVVQTWSDASGVWQWDTFITTGSNLGWLTIGNGGLVDGTDNYLGTLDAVPLRMVVNSTERLVLNTNGSIQRDAGGSGRGVEAVDIQVSRANVTEVASGDYSVIGGGVNNTASSLSATVGGGRENRAANSYSVVSGGRTNEATGFYSVVGGGQSNEATNFYSAAGGGQNNKATGFYSVVGGGQNNQATNFYSVVGGGQSNKAIGSYAVISGGQSNQATGFRGFVGGGGVNFASGALAAVAGGEDNGASGDNAFVGGGYSNRASNLASVTAGGGENVASGEYAAVLGGEINIASGTHSFVGGGRLNTAAGDYSAISGGYGLTLDAATDGSFGFLGGNSGANGMTISTPDIAVFGNVDMWLANNNGTGSQLRFFEPDATPGSGAFPNGSHYTSFEARTQSADINYLLPDVPGGVGDILAIDAIAGTQISLDWTSDATLSSLRLNGATAVTNSRIVVNGGHWTSQGAAPNALGDGTNLATYVMVATASTDVAGRIIATDGGGIGTGVIIVTFNAAYATDPIVVVTPANMMAAGSTYFVSNTTTTSFEINISTTTGNGADTYLFNYHVIEID
;
A
#
# COMPACT_ATOMS: atom_id res chain seq x y z
N MET A 1 121.27 -48.79 102.41
CA MET A 1 122.02 -50.04 102.19
C MET A 1 122.41 -50.12 100.71
N ALA A 2 123.72 -50.26 100.44
CA ALA A 2 124.41 -50.72 99.20
C ALA A 2 123.83 -50.33 97.80
N ARG A 3 124.46 -49.44 97.04
CA ARG A 3 125.62 -49.62 96.09
C ARG A 3 125.26 -50.22 94.71
N ILE A 4 125.49 -49.41 93.65
CA ILE A 4 126.24 -49.69 92.37
C ILE A 4 125.58 -50.71 91.41
N SER A 5 125.48 -50.61 90.07
CA SER A 5 125.88 -49.77 88.89
C SER A 5 125.21 -50.46 87.66
N THR A 6 124.93 -49.90 86.48
CA THR A 6 125.79 -49.34 85.41
C THR A 6 124.90 -48.86 84.25
N LEU A 7 125.41 -47.89 83.48
CA LEU A 7 124.80 -47.17 82.35
C LEU A 7 124.54 -47.98 81.05
N LEU A 8 123.59 -47.47 80.24
CA LEU A 8 123.51 -47.27 78.76
C LEU A 8 122.07 -47.55 78.28
N SER A 9 121.38 -46.83 77.38
CA SER A 9 121.49 -45.56 76.64
C SER A 9 120.17 -45.42 75.78
N PRO A 10 119.93 -44.41 74.92
CA PRO A 10 118.69 -43.66 74.79
C PRO A 10 117.87 -44.07 73.55
N ILE A 11 117.53 -45.36 73.42
CA ILE A 11 116.84 -45.90 72.22
C ILE A 11 115.32 -46.04 72.43
N LEU A 12 114.85 -46.03 73.67
CA LEU A 12 113.43 -46.24 73.98
C LEU A 12 112.57 -44.96 73.95
N PHE A 13 113.18 -43.78 73.86
CA PHE A 13 112.48 -42.48 73.84
C PHE A 13 112.25 -41.94 72.41
N LEU A 14 112.95 -42.49 71.40
CA LEU A 14 112.80 -42.10 69.98
C LEU A 14 111.69 -42.88 69.25
N LEU A 15 111.20 -43.99 69.82
CA LEU A 15 110.18 -44.84 69.19
C LEU A 15 108.73 -44.41 69.52
N PHE A 16 108.53 -43.47 70.45
CA PHE A 16 107.20 -43.07 70.94
C PHE A 16 106.70 -41.72 70.38
N ILE A 17 107.52 -40.99 69.60
CA ILE A 17 107.21 -39.63 69.10
C ILE A 17 106.97 -39.59 67.57
N LEU A 18 107.08 -40.73 66.85
CA LEU A 18 107.09 -40.74 65.37
C LEU A 18 105.85 -41.31 64.66
N LEU A 19 104.73 -41.58 65.33
CA LEU A 19 103.53 -42.10 64.63
C LEU A 19 102.17 -41.61 65.16
N LEU A 20 102.10 -40.37 65.64
CA LEU A 20 100.85 -39.60 65.73
C LEU A 20 101.06 -38.27 65.02
N GLY A 21 101.20 -38.36 63.69
CA GLY A 21 101.19 -37.23 62.78
C GLY A 21 99.79 -37.05 62.20
N GLU A 22 99.26 -35.84 62.37
CA GLU A 22 97.99 -35.36 61.86
C GLU A 22 97.73 -35.74 60.39
N VAL A 23 96.49 -36.17 60.12
CA VAL A 23 95.93 -36.26 58.77
C VAL A 23 95.77 -34.82 58.26
N GLN A 24 96.80 -34.29 57.60
CA GLN A 24 96.59 -33.20 56.65
C GLN A 24 96.03 -33.80 55.37
N ALA A 25 94.86 -33.34 54.96
CA ALA A 25 94.13 -33.75 53.76
C ALA A 25 95.05 -33.77 52.53
N GLN A 26 95.56 -34.94 52.19
CA GLN A 26 96.24 -35.19 50.91
C GLN A 26 95.17 -35.28 49.82
N PRO A 27 95.43 -34.74 48.61
CA PRO A 27 94.53 -34.97 47.48
C PRO A 27 94.40 -36.48 47.25
N VAL A 28 93.17 -36.98 47.28
CA VAL A 28 92.90 -38.37 46.94
C VAL A 28 92.91 -38.45 45.43
N SER A 29 93.99 -39.00 44.86
CA SER A 29 94.02 -39.42 43.47
C SER A 29 93.34 -40.78 43.34
N ASP A 30 92.28 -40.86 42.55
CA ASP A 30 91.70 -42.14 42.11
C ASP A 30 92.70 -42.86 41.17
N PRO A 31 92.75 -44.21 41.15
CA PRO A 31 93.43 -45.01 40.12
C PRO A 31 93.33 -44.53 38.65
N SER A 32 92.29 -43.74 38.30
CA SER A 32 92.04 -43.14 36.98
C SER A 32 92.80 -41.83 36.72
N GLY A 33 93.49 -41.27 37.72
CA GLY A 33 94.33 -40.06 37.59
C GLY A 33 93.64 -38.73 37.96
N SER A 34 92.36 -38.76 38.32
CA SER A 34 91.63 -37.57 38.77
C SER A 34 92.07 -37.10 40.16
N VAL A 35 92.10 -35.78 40.36
CA VAL A 35 92.49 -35.14 41.63
C VAL A 35 91.27 -34.51 42.31
N ALA A 36 90.98 -34.91 43.54
CA ALA A 36 90.06 -34.18 44.42
C ALA A 36 90.80 -33.34 45.45
N ILE A 37 90.36 -32.10 45.64
CA ILE A 37 90.82 -31.23 46.73
C ILE A 37 89.61 -30.77 47.54
N GLY A 38 89.54 -31.23 48.80
CA GLY A 38 88.48 -30.87 49.75
C GLY A 38 87.31 -31.85 49.86
N GLY A 39 87.27 -32.88 49.01
CA GLY A 39 86.32 -34.02 49.07
C GLY A 39 87.04 -35.38 49.23
N VAL A 40 86.28 -36.47 49.36
CA VAL A 40 86.82 -37.82 49.63
C VAL A 40 87.06 -38.63 48.36
N LEU A 41 86.38 -38.31 47.26
CA LEU A 41 86.58 -38.84 45.91
C LEU A 41 86.25 -37.75 44.87
N PRO A 42 87.02 -37.60 43.79
CA PRO A 42 86.67 -36.69 42.70
C PRO A 42 85.42 -37.20 41.98
N ASP A 43 84.58 -36.28 41.49
CA ASP A 43 83.50 -36.65 40.58
C ASP A 43 84.03 -37.51 39.42
N PRO A 44 83.40 -38.65 39.08
CA PRO A 44 83.88 -39.54 38.02
C PRO A 44 84.04 -38.88 36.64
N ALA A 45 83.38 -37.75 36.39
CA ALA A 45 83.49 -36.98 35.16
C ALA A 45 84.55 -35.86 35.21
N ALA A 46 85.18 -35.61 36.37
CA ALA A 46 86.13 -34.53 36.56
C ALA A 46 87.57 -35.04 36.70
N MET A 47 88.50 -34.44 35.94
CA MET A 47 89.94 -34.64 36.14
C MET A 47 90.46 -33.84 37.34
N LEU A 48 89.79 -32.74 37.69
CA LEU A 48 90.05 -31.91 38.86
C LEU A 48 88.71 -31.51 39.50
N ASP A 49 88.46 -32.00 40.71
CA ASP A 49 87.28 -31.64 41.51
C ASP A 49 87.71 -30.82 42.73
N LEU A 50 87.24 -29.58 42.81
CA LEU A 50 87.56 -28.63 43.88
C LEU A 50 86.32 -28.35 44.71
N GLN A 51 86.24 -28.93 45.91
CA GLN A 51 85.13 -28.71 46.83
C GLN A 51 85.57 -27.86 48.01
N SER A 52 84.97 -26.69 48.19
CA SER A 52 85.17 -25.87 49.38
C SER A 52 83.95 -25.02 49.70
N ALA A 53 83.55 -25.02 50.97
CA ALA A 53 82.49 -24.14 51.46
C ALA A 53 82.99 -22.70 51.75
N LYS A 54 84.31 -22.43 51.67
CA LYS A 54 84.90 -21.14 52.09
C LYS A 54 85.98 -20.58 51.16
N LYS A 55 86.45 -21.34 50.16
CA LYS A 55 87.54 -20.93 49.27
C LYS A 55 87.11 -21.14 47.81
N GLY A 56 87.53 -20.27 46.90
CA GLY A 56 87.29 -20.41 45.46
C GLY A 56 88.52 -20.94 44.71
N PHE A 57 88.37 -21.17 43.41
CA PHE A 57 89.49 -21.41 42.51
C PHE A 57 90.06 -20.08 42.01
N LEU A 58 91.35 -19.85 42.28
CA LEU A 58 92.06 -18.70 41.74
C LEU A 58 92.85 -19.17 40.50
N MET A 59 92.31 -18.91 39.31
CA MET A 59 92.96 -19.27 38.04
C MET A 59 94.29 -18.52 37.83
N PRO A 60 95.19 -19.01 36.94
CA PRO A 60 96.44 -18.33 36.62
C PRO A 60 96.20 -16.87 36.24
N ARG A 61 96.86 -15.97 36.98
CA ARG A 61 96.75 -14.52 36.78
C ARG A 61 97.97 -13.99 36.07
N MET A 62 97.79 -13.25 34.99
CA MET A 62 98.89 -12.72 34.18
C MET A 62 98.51 -11.40 33.52
N THR A 63 99.49 -10.54 33.25
CA THR A 63 99.29 -9.31 32.47
C THR A 63 99.04 -9.64 30.99
N SER A 64 98.56 -8.67 30.20
CA SER A 64 98.41 -8.85 28.75
C SER A 64 99.74 -9.21 28.08
N VAL A 65 100.84 -8.59 28.51
CA VAL A 65 102.19 -8.89 28.02
C VAL A 65 102.60 -10.33 28.34
N GLN A 66 102.27 -10.83 29.52
CA GLN A 66 102.58 -12.21 29.92
C GLN A 66 101.71 -13.23 29.19
N ARG A 67 100.41 -12.93 29.01
CA ARG A 67 99.47 -13.73 28.23
C ARG A 67 99.91 -13.86 26.77
N ASP A 68 100.29 -12.75 26.15
CA ASP A 68 100.75 -12.74 24.74
C ASP A 68 102.11 -13.42 24.56
N GLY A 69 102.86 -13.59 25.66
CA GLY A 69 104.08 -14.39 25.71
C GLY A 69 103.86 -15.90 25.84
N VAL A 70 102.62 -16.37 26.04
CA VAL A 70 102.32 -17.81 26.07
C VAL A 70 102.44 -18.36 24.64
N ALA A 71 103.51 -19.12 24.37
CA ALA A 71 103.73 -19.75 23.08
C ALA A 71 102.86 -21.01 22.93
N ASN A 72 102.16 -21.14 21.79
CA ASN A 72 101.28 -22.28 21.46
C ASN A 72 100.29 -22.64 22.58
N PRO A 73 99.46 -21.70 23.06
CA PRO A 73 98.47 -22.00 24.09
C PRO A 73 97.50 -23.10 23.60
N PRO A 74 97.22 -24.13 24.41
CA PRO A 74 96.25 -25.15 24.06
C PRO A 74 94.84 -24.55 24.02
N GLU A 75 93.98 -25.09 23.14
CA GLU A 75 92.56 -24.74 23.10
C GLU A 75 91.91 -24.97 24.48
N GLY A 76 91.11 -24.00 24.92
CA GLY A 76 90.48 -24.02 26.24
C GLY A 76 91.38 -23.58 27.38
N LEU A 77 92.60 -23.09 27.14
CA LEU A 77 93.42 -22.48 28.20
C LEU A 77 92.71 -21.26 28.79
N MET A 78 92.52 -21.22 30.11
CA MET A 78 91.81 -20.16 30.82
C MET A 78 92.76 -19.42 31.78
N ILE A 79 92.76 -18.09 31.70
CA ILE A 79 93.58 -17.21 32.55
C ILE A 79 92.75 -16.02 33.01
N TYR A 80 93.15 -15.39 34.12
CA TYR A 80 92.63 -14.08 34.50
C TYR A 80 93.65 -13.01 34.11
N ASN A 81 93.29 -12.15 33.16
CA ASN A 81 94.15 -11.07 32.73
C ASN A 81 94.08 -9.91 33.72
N THR A 82 95.19 -9.61 34.39
CA THR A 82 95.23 -8.60 35.45
C THR A 82 95.27 -7.17 34.93
N ASP A 83 95.73 -6.93 33.70
CA ASP A 83 95.69 -5.58 33.10
C ASP A 83 94.26 -5.20 32.71
N LEU A 84 93.46 -6.22 32.39
CA LEU A 84 92.15 -6.09 31.79
C LEU A 84 91.00 -6.44 32.75
N GLY A 85 91.30 -7.07 33.88
CA GLY A 85 90.34 -7.40 34.94
C GLY A 85 89.36 -8.51 34.60
N VAL A 86 89.68 -9.41 33.66
CA VAL A 86 88.74 -10.40 33.12
C VAL A 86 89.32 -11.81 33.04
N VAL A 87 88.45 -12.81 32.89
CA VAL A 87 88.85 -14.13 32.41
C VAL A 87 89.01 -14.08 30.89
N GLN A 88 90.07 -14.70 30.37
CA GLN A 88 90.27 -14.91 28.93
C GLN A 88 90.51 -16.38 28.66
N THR A 89 89.98 -16.84 27.54
CA THR A 89 90.14 -18.22 27.07
C THR A 89 90.81 -18.22 25.71
N TRP A 90 91.65 -19.21 25.44
CA TRP A 90 92.23 -19.41 24.12
C TRP A 90 91.34 -20.33 23.29
N SER A 91 90.90 -19.88 22.11
CA SER A 91 90.18 -20.71 21.13
C SER A 91 90.92 -20.78 19.80
N ASP A 92 91.09 -22.00 19.28
CA ASP A 92 91.74 -22.24 17.99
C ASP A 92 90.85 -21.81 16.81
N ALA A 93 89.53 -21.78 17.00
CA ALA A 93 88.53 -21.36 16.03
C ALA A 93 88.72 -19.91 15.53
N SER A 94 89.45 -19.08 16.27
CA SER A 94 89.78 -17.70 15.88
C SER A 94 91.26 -17.33 16.00
N GLY A 95 92.10 -18.20 16.58
CA GLY A 95 93.55 -17.97 16.72
C GLY A 95 93.93 -16.77 17.61
N VAL A 96 93.02 -16.32 18.48
CA VAL A 96 93.19 -15.13 19.33
C VAL A 96 92.61 -15.43 20.73
N TRP A 97 93.23 -14.87 21.77
CA TRP A 97 92.66 -14.86 23.13
C TRP A 97 91.31 -14.14 23.13
N GLN A 98 90.25 -14.87 23.46
CA GLN A 98 88.91 -14.32 23.52
C GLN A 98 88.58 -13.86 24.94
N TRP A 99 87.82 -12.77 25.00
CA TRP A 99 87.20 -12.31 26.23
C TRP A 99 85.98 -13.16 26.46
N ASP A 100 86.05 -14.05 27.44
CA ASP A 100 84.89 -14.85 27.79
C ASP A 100 84.31 -14.35 29.09
N THR A 101 83.04 -13.94 29.03
CA THR A 101 82.26 -13.74 30.24
C THR A 101 81.84 -15.12 30.69
N PHE A 102 82.71 -15.78 31.48
CA PHE A 102 82.40 -17.02 32.19
C PHE A 102 81.00 -16.89 32.78
N ILE A 103 80.01 -17.57 32.19
CA ILE A 103 78.57 -17.29 32.29
C ILE A 103 78.20 -16.44 33.52
N THR A 104 78.11 -15.13 33.30
CA THR A 104 77.34 -14.22 34.15
C THR A 104 76.34 -13.55 33.23
N THR A 105 75.18 -14.17 33.01
CA THR A 105 73.90 -13.49 32.65
C THR A 105 74.03 -12.17 31.86
N GLY A 106 74.80 -12.10 30.77
CA GLY A 106 75.27 -10.79 30.30
C GLY A 106 76.01 -10.75 28.96
N SER A 107 76.15 -11.85 28.24
CA SER A 107 76.50 -11.79 26.81
C SER A 107 75.24 -11.47 26.00
N ASN A 108 75.04 -10.17 25.75
CA ASN A 108 73.97 -9.55 24.97
C ASN A 108 73.88 -10.06 23.51
N LEU A 109 73.45 -11.31 23.30
CA LEU A 109 73.16 -11.84 21.95
C LEU A 109 71.85 -12.65 21.86
N GLY A 110 70.99 -12.70 22.89
CA GLY A 110 69.65 -13.32 22.76
C GLY A 110 68.80 -13.35 24.04
N TRP A 111 67.49 -13.56 23.88
CA TRP A 111 66.51 -13.76 24.97
C TRP A 111 66.81 -15.05 25.77
N LEU A 112 66.90 -14.98 27.10
CA LEU A 112 67.00 -16.17 27.96
C LEU A 112 65.65 -16.91 28.04
N THR A 113 65.62 -18.22 27.74
CA THR A 113 64.39 -19.06 27.64
C THR A 113 63.99 -19.82 28.89
N ILE A 114 64.66 -19.64 30.03
CA ILE A 114 64.26 -20.35 31.27
C ILE A 114 63.11 -19.68 32.03
N GLY A 115 62.69 -18.48 31.65
CA GLY A 115 61.78 -17.70 32.48
C GLY A 115 62.37 -17.46 33.87
N ASN A 116 61.65 -16.73 34.73
CA ASN A 116 61.97 -16.71 36.15
C ASN A 116 60.95 -17.57 36.89
N GLY A 117 61.44 -18.54 37.66
CA GLY A 117 60.61 -19.31 38.58
C GLY A 117 60.06 -18.37 39.66
N GLY A 118 58.73 -18.37 39.81
CA GLY A 118 58.02 -17.52 40.77
C GLY A 118 57.08 -16.51 40.09
N LEU A 119 55.90 -16.97 39.66
CA LEU A 119 54.78 -16.10 39.31
C LEU A 119 54.21 -15.51 40.61
N VAL A 120 54.77 -14.38 41.03
CA VAL A 120 54.07 -13.45 41.91
C VAL A 120 54.04 -12.13 41.16
N ASP A 121 52.83 -11.60 40.98
CA ASP A 121 52.56 -10.33 40.31
C ASP A 121 53.37 -9.20 41.00
N GLY A 122 54.34 -8.60 40.32
CA GLY A 122 55.20 -7.56 40.91
C GLY A 122 56.60 -7.39 40.30
N THR A 123 56.74 -6.32 39.53
CA THR A 123 57.93 -5.49 39.21
C THR A 123 59.19 -6.04 38.52
N ASP A 124 59.53 -7.32 38.53
CA ASP A 124 60.94 -7.66 38.20
C ASP A 124 61.17 -8.46 36.90
N ASN A 125 60.14 -9.09 36.30
CA ASN A 125 60.31 -9.98 35.13
C ASN A 125 59.29 -9.73 34.01
N TYR A 126 59.68 -9.02 32.96
CA TYR A 126 58.81 -8.73 31.80
C TYR A 126 59.58 -8.76 30.46
N LEU A 127 58.85 -9.04 29.39
CA LEU A 127 59.27 -8.87 28.00
C LEU A 127 58.93 -7.42 27.59
N GLY A 128 59.89 -6.49 27.61
CA GLY A 128 59.60 -5.07 27.35
C GLY A 128 60.78 -4.10 27.49
N THR A 129 60.46 -2.80 27.53
CA THR A 129 61.37 -1.67 27.71
C THR A 129 61.01 -0.87 28.99
N LEU A 130 61.98 -0.22 29.65
CA LEU A 130 61.74 0.68 30.81
C LEU A 130 61.79 2.16 30.44
N ASP A 131 62.30 2.47 29.26
CA ASP A 131 62.41 3.82 28.76
C ASP A 131 61.16 4.19 27.95
N ALA A 132 61.08 5.44 27.52
CA ALA A 132 59.99 5.92 26.68
C ALA A 132 60.14 5.47 25.21
N VAL A 133 60.71 4.29 24.97
CA VAL A 133 60.95 3.73 23.63
C VAL A 133 60.07 2.49 23.39
N PRO A 134 59.40 2.37 22.22
CA PRO A 134 58.58 1.19 21.88
C PRO A 134 59.36 -0.14 21.84
N LEU A 135 58.72 -1.23 22.26
CA LEU A 135 59.21 -2.59 22.00
C LEU A 135 58.91 -2.97 20.54
N ARG A 136 59.95 -3.30 19.76
CA ARG A 136 59.84 -3.71 18.35
C ARG A 136 60.19 -5.18 18.18
N MET A 137 59.28 -5.95 17.58
CA MET A 137 59.51 -7.33 17.18
C MET A 137 59.82 -7.39 15.69
N VAL A 138 60.99 -7.91 15.35
CA VAL A 138 61.56 -7.92 13.99
C VAL A 138 61.76 -9.36 13.53
N VAL A 139 61.35 -9.68 12.31
CA VAL A 139 61.52 -10.99 11.67
C VAL A 139 62.21 -10.80 10.31
N ASN A 140 63.33 -11.49 10.09
CA ASN A 140 64.14 -11.36 8.87
C ASN A 140 64.46 -9.88 8.54
N SER A 141 64.96 -9.15 9.54
CA SER A 141 65.28 -7.71 9.46
C SER A 141 64.11 -6.79 9.09
N THR A 142 62.87 -7.28 9.16
CA THR A 142 61.65 -6.51 8.90
C THR A 142 60.83 -6.42 10.17
N GLU A 143 60.43 -5.21 10.58
CA GLU A 143 59.53 -5.01 11.72
C GLU A 143 58.16 -5.65 11.44
N ARG A 144 57.64 -6.40 12.43
CA ARG A 144 56.37 -7.12 12.33
C ARG A 144 55.35 -6.75 13.40
N LEU A 145 55.81 -6.25 14.55
CA LEU A 145 54.96 -5.74 15.61
C LEU A 145 55.70 -4.68 16.41
N VAL A 146 54.99 -3.64 16.80
CA VAL A 146 55.45 -2.55 17.66
C VAL A 146 54.44 -2.37 18.77
N LEU A 147 54.91 -2.44 20.02
CA LEU A 147 54.15 -2.05 21.21
C LEU A 147 54.63 -0.66 21.62
N ASN A 148 53.81 0.37 21.39
CA ASN A 148 54.16 1.76 21.64
C ASN A 148 53.96 2.16 23.10
N THR A 149 54.61 3.24 23.52
CA THR A 149 54.50 3.78 24.89
C THR A 149 53.17 4.45 25.21
N ASN A 150 52.36 4.76 24.19
CA ASN A 150 50.98 5.25 24.34
C ASN A 150 49.95 4.11 24.45
N GLY A 151 50.40 2.87 24.68
CA GLY A 151 49.57 1.66 24.77
C GLY A 151 49.16 1.07 23.41
N SER A 152 49.43 1.77 22.29
CA SER A 152 48.99 1.28 20.99
C SER A 152 49.83 0.12 20.45
N ILE A 153 49.18 -0.74 19.67
CA ILE A 153 49.78 -1.87 18.95
C ILE A 153 49.75 -1.56 17.46
N GLN A 154 50.89 -1.63 16.77
CA GLN A 154 50.93 -1.50 15.31
C GLN A 154 51.86 -2.52 14.67
N ARG A 155 51.59 -2.90 13.42
CA ARG A 155 52.42 -3.88 12.71
C ARG A 155 53.79 -3.36 12.26
N ASP A 156 53.87 -2.08 11.90
CA ASP A 156 55.10 -1.42 11.44
C ASP A 156 55.09 0.07 11.81
N ALA A 157 56.25 0.73 11.70
CA ALA A 157 56.43 2.17 11.95
C ALA A 157 55.85 3.09 10.84
N GLY A 158 55.10 2.54 9.88
CA GLY A 158 54.53 3.31 8.77
C GLY A 158 53.23 4.03 9.12
N GLY A 159 52.98 5.14 8.41
CA GLY A 159 51.76 5.95 8.54
C GLY A 159 51.82 6.98 9.67
N SER A 160 50.67 7.61 9.94
CA SER A 160 50.49 8.59 11.03
C SER A 160 50.48 7.88 12.38
N GLY A 161 50.72 8.62 13.47
CA GLY A 161 50.68 8.05 14.82
C GLY A 161 49.33 7.37 15.12
N ARG A 162 49.38 6.26 15.85
CA ARG A 162 48.17 5.62 16.40
C ARG A 162 47.68 6.39 17.60
N GLY A 163 46.36 6.37 17.81
CA GLY A 163 45.77 6.97 19.02
C GLY A 163 46.20 6.23 20.29
N VAL A 164 45.89 6.81 21.44
CA VAL A 164 46.14 6.19 22.74
C VAL A 164 45.40 4.85 22.82
N GLU A 165 46.07 3.77 23.25
CA GLU A 165 45.50 2.41 23.36
C GLU A 165 44.87 1.86 22.06
N ALA A 166 45.30 2.34 20.89
CA ALA A 166 44.75 1.90 19.60
C ALA A 166 45.40 0.61 19.07
N VAL A 167 44.69 -0.14 18.23
CA VAL A 167 45.20 -1.36 17.57
C VAL A 167 45.19 -1.17 16.04
N ASP A 168 46.32 -1.38 15.37
CA ASP A 168 46.42 -1.34 13.90
C ASP A 168 47.35 -2.42 13.34
N ILE A 169 46.75 -3.53 12.90
CA ILE A 169 47.50 -4.69 12.39
C ILE A 169 47.36 -4.81 10.86
N GLN A 170 47.05 -3.72 10.15
CA GLN A 170 46.86 -3.79 8.70
C GLN A 170 48.17 -4.03 7.93
N VAL A 171 48.03 -4.66 6.75
CA VAL A 171 49.12 -5.27 5.99
C VAL A 171 49.80 -4.31 5.02
N SER A 172 49.14 -3.24 4.61
CA SER A 172 49.73 -2.16 3.82
C SER A 172 48.83 -0.93 3.83
N ARG A 173 49.41 0.20 3.43
CA ARG A 173 48.78 1.52 3.38
C ARG A 173 49.22 2.22 2.10
N ALA A 174 48.32 2.92 1.44
CA ALA A 174 48.62 3.81 0.32
C ALA A 174 48.87 5.23 0.80
N ASN A 175 48.14 5.66 1.83
CA ASN A 175 48.26 6.99 2.43
C ASN A 175 48.67 6.90 3.90
N VAL A 176 49.40 7.90 4.40
CA VAL A 176 49.84 7.92 5.80
C VAL A 176 48.68 8.04 6.79
N THR A 177 47.51 8.52 6.37
CA THR A 177 46.32 8.68 7.23
C THR A 177 45.50 7.40 7.37
N GLU A 178 45.80 6.35 6.61
CA GLU A 178 45.10 5.06 6.66
C GLU A 178 45.59 4.25 7.86
N VAL A 179 45.23 4.70 9.06
CA VAL A 179 45.66 4.14 10.34
C VAL A 179 44.54 4.21 11.38
N ALA A 180 44.73 3.49 12.49
CA ALA A 180 43.93 3.64 13.70
C ALA A 180 44.41 4.87 14.52
N SER A 181 44.12 6.08 14.05
CA SER A 181 44.60 7.33 14.66
C SER A 181 43.73 7.86 15.80
N GLY A 182 42.52 7.33 16.01
CA GLY A 182 41.67 7.71 17.15
C GLY A 182 42.06 6.99 18.44
N ASP A 183 41.82 7.60 19.59
CA ASP A 183 42.01 6.93 20.89
C ASP A 183 41.09 5.73 21.01
N TYR A 184 41.60 4.61 21.51
CA TYR A 184 40.93 3.31 21.59
C TYR A 184 40.39 2.78 20.24
N SER A 185 40.89 3.30 19.11
CA SER A 185 40.44 2.84 17.78
C SER A 185 41.08 1.51 17.39
N VAL A 186 40.42 0.76 16.51
CA VAL A 186 40.85 -0.58 16.11
C VAL A 186 40.80 -0.72 14.60
N ILE A 187 41.89 -1.20 14.01
CA ILE A 187 41.98 -1.80 12.69
C ILE A 187 42.53 -3.22 12.86
N GLY A 188 41.65 -4.22 12.73
CA GLY A 188 42.00 -5.61 12.97
C GLY A 188 42.93 -6.23 11.91
N GLY A 189 43.01 -5.62 10.73
CA GLY A 189 43.88 -6.09 9.64
C GLY A 189 43.53 -5.47 8.29
N GLY A 190 43.86 -6.17 7.20
CA GLY A 190 43.50 -5.75 5.85
C GLY A 190 44.46 -4.73 5.24
N VAL A 191 43.99 -3.84 4.37
CA VAL A 191 44.82 -2.89 3.61
C VAL A 191 44.11 -1.54 3.44
N ASN A 192 44.83 -0.43 3.60
CA ASN A 192 44.34 0.93 3.34
C ASN A 192 43.09 1.30 4.16
N ASN A 193 42.98 0.84 5.41
CA ASN A 193 41.84 1.11 6.27
C ASN A 193 42.12 2.34 7.16
N THR A 194 41.07 3.09 7.49
CA THR A 194 41.16 4.29 8.36
C THR A 194 40.18 4.15 9.53
N ALA A 195 40.67 4.31 10.76
CA ALA A 195 39.85 4.41 11.98
C ALA A 195 40.32 5.65 12.78
N SER A 196 39.71 6.80 12.54
CA SER A 196 40.34 8.10 12.87
C SER A 196 39.76 8.87 14.06
N SER A 197 38.77 8.31 14.76
CA SER A 197 38.08 8.97 15.88
C SER A 197 37.95 8.04 17.09
N LEU A 198 37.54 8.59 18.23
CA LEU A 198 37.41 7.87 19.50
C LEU A 198 36.65 6.55 19.35
N SER A 199 37.28 5.44 19.72
CA SER A 199 36.70 4.08 19.67
C SER A 199 36.15 3.66 18.30
N ALA A 200 36.60 4.29 17.20
CA ALA A 200 36.23 3.88 15.85
C ALA A 200 36.83 2.49 15.54
N THR A 201 36.05 1.62 14.90
CA THR A 201 36.46 0.23 14.64
C THR A 201 36.33 -0.12 13.17
N VAL A 202 37.40 -0.64 12.59
CA VAL A 202 37.41 -1.35 11.32
C VAL A 202 37.89 -2.78 11.56
N GLY A 203 37.02 -3.78 11.36
CA GLY A 203 37.41 -5.19 11.59
C GLY A 203 38.52 -5.67 10.65
N GLY A 204 38.53 -5.17 9.40
CA GLY A 204 39.57 -5.45 8.41
C GLY A 204 39.12 -5.08 7.00
N GLY A 205 39.56 -5.83 5.99
CA GLY A 205 39.17 -5.61 4.59
C GLY A 205 40.04 -4.58 3.86
N ARG A 206 39.49 -3.93 2.84
CA ARG A 206 40.25 -2.98 2.00
C ARG A 206 39.57 -1.62 1.87
N GLU A 207 40.31 -0.53 2.05
CA GLU A 207 39.80 0.83 1.80
C GLU A 207 38.58 1.21 2.65
N ASN A 208 38.42 0.63 3.84
CA ASN A 208 37.30 0.95 4.73
C ASN A 208 37.63 2.14 5.64
N ARG A 209 36.65 3.00 5.91
CA ARG A 209 36.82 4.23 6.68
C ARG A 209 35.77 4.34 7.80
N ALA A 210 36.19 4.24 9.05
CA ALA A 210 35.43 4.61 10.23
C ALA A 210 35.99 5.93 10.80
N ALA A 211 35.33 7.07 10.57
CA ALA A 211 35.95 8.38 10.84
C ALA A 211 35.35 9.20 11.97
N ASN A 212 34.33 8.70 12.67
CA ASN A 212 33.67 9.42 13.77
C ASN A 212 33.64 8.57 15.04
N SER A 213 33.31 9.18 16.16
CA SER A 213 33.38 8.50 17.44
C SER A 213 32.37 7.35 17.48
N TYR A 214 32.83 6.20 17.96
CA TYR A 214 32.06 4.96 18.05
C TYR A 214 31.53 4.41 16.72
N SER A 215 32.06 4.87 15.57
CA SER A 215 31.65 4.34 14.27
C SER A 215 32.31 2.99 13.98
N VAL A 216 31.58 2.11 13.30
CA VAL A 216 32.01 0.72 13.07
C VAL A 216 31.88 0.35 11.59
N VAL A 217 32.94 -0.25 11.04
CA VAL A 217 32.90 -1.00 9.78
C VAL A 217 33.41 -2.40 10.06
N SER A 218 32.56 -3.42 10.00
CA SER A 218 32.99 -4.79 10.34
C SER A 218 34.02 -5.36 9.35
N GLY A 219 34.03 -4.89 8.10
CA GLY A 219 34.99 -5.30 7.07
C GLY A 219 34.52 -4.95 5.65
N GLY A 220 34.92 -5.76 4.67
CA GLY A 220 34.52 -5.58 3.27
C GLY A 220 35.44 -4.63 2.50
N ARG A 221 34.90 -3.93 1.51
CA ARG A 221 35.67 -3.04 0.64
C ARG A 221 35.05 -1.66 0.48
N THR A 222 35.85 -0.60 0.57
CA THR A 222 35.43 0.79 0.27
C THR A 222 34.20 1.25 1.05
N ASN A 223 33.97 0.74 2.26
CA ASN A 223 32.84 1.12 3.11
C ASN A 223 33.17 2.34 3.97
N GLU A 224 32.20 3.21 4.22
CA GLU A 224 32.38 4.48 4.94
C GLU A 224 31.36 4.64 6.07
N ALA A 225 31.85 4.68 7.33
CA ALA A 225 31.09 4.99 8.54
C ALA A 225 31.61 6.29 9.18
N THR A 226 31.04 7.43 8.80
CA THR A 226 31.53 8.78 9.18
C THR A 226 30.56 9.57 10.09
N GLY A 227 29.44 8.97 10.47
CA GLY A 227 28.52 9.50 11.47
C GLY A 227 28.85 9.03 12.88
N PHE A 228 28.47 9.82 13.89
CA PHE A 228 28.62 9.42 15.29
C PHE A 228 27.74 8.19 15.60
N TYR A 229 28.30 7.15 16.21
CA TYR A 229 27.66 5.84 16.38
C TYR A 229 27.18 5.16 15.08
N SER A 230 27.69 5.54 13.90
CA SER A 230 27.24 4.93 12.65
C SER A 230 27.84 3.54 12.43
N VAL A 231 27.11 2.66 11.75
CA VAL A 231 27.53 1.26 11.55
C VAL A 231 27.40 0.86 10.09
N VAL A 232 28.45 0.25 9.56
CA VAL A 232 28.42 -0.52 8.32
C VAL A 232 28.77 -1.98 8.62
N GLY A 233 27.82 -2.89 8.41
CA GLY A 233 28.02 -4.31 8.71
C GLY A 233 29.01 -5.03 7.79
N GLY A 234 29.34 -4.45 6.63
CA GLY A 234 30.32 -4.98 5.68
C GLY A 234 29.93 -4.70 4.22
N GLY A 235 30.30 -5.59 3.30
CA GLY A 235 29.95 -5.49 1.88
C GLY A 235 30.89 -4.57 1.09
N GLN A 236 30.38 -3.94 0.03
CA GLN A 236 31.17 -3.05 -0.84
C GLN A 236 30.52 -1.67 -1.00
N SER A 237 31.29 -0.60 -0.78
CA SER A 237 30.87 0.77 -1.11
C SER A 237 29.61 1.24 -0.38
N ASN A 238 29.37 0.74 0.83
CA ASN A 238 28.25 1.18 1.67
C ASN A 238 28.64 2.39 2.52
N GLU A 239 27.71 3.32 2.70
CA GLU A 239 27.90 4.60 3.37
C GLU A 239 26.90 4.75 4.54
N ALA A 240 27.41 4.99 5.75
CA ALA A 240 26.65 5.35 6.95
C ALA A 240 27.25 6.63 7.57
N THR A 241 26.78 7.80 7.12
CA THR A 241 27.51 9.07 7.29
C THR A 241 26.92 10.04 8.32
N ASN A 242 25.79 9.71 8.95
CA ASN A 242 25.10 10.59 9.90
C ASN A 242 24.91 9.92 11.26
N PHE A 243 24.45 10.69 12.26
CA PHE A 243 24.31 10.21 13.64
C PHE A 243 23.38 9.00 13.70
N TYR A 244 23.85 7.92 14.34
CA TYR A 244 23.12 6.67 14.51
C TYR A 244 22.63 6.02 13.20
N SER A 245 23.23 6.35 12.06
CA SER A 245 22.84 5.72 10.80
C SER A 245 23.46 4.33 10.63
N ALA A 246 22.75 3.42 9.97
CA ALA A 246 23.18 2.03 9.83
C ALA A 246 22.95 1.49 8.41
N ALA A 247 24.02 0.92 7.83
CA ALA A 247 23.95 0.13 6.61
C ALA A 247 24.36 -1.32 6.92
N GLY A 248 23.41 -2.26 6.88
CA GLY A 248 23.65 -3.65 7.31
C GLY A 248 24.68 -4.41 6.44
N GLY A 249 24.87 -4.01 5.19
CA GLY A 249 25.83 -4.61 4.25
C GLY A 249 25.39 -4.43 2.80
N GLY A 250 25.77 -5.37 1.92
CA GLY A 250 25.39 -5.32 0.50
C GLY A 250 26.34 -4.46 -0.35
N GLN A 251 25.82 -3.84 -1.41
CA GLN A 251 26.61 -3.02 -2.33
C GLN A 251 26.00 -1.62 -2.53
N ASN A 252 26.79 -0.56 -2.42
CA ASN A 252 26.39 0.83 -2.74
C ASN A 252 25.16 1.33 -1.96
N ASN A 253 24.95 0.87 -0.73
CA ASN A 253 23.85 1.33 0.11
C ASN A 253 24.22 2.61 0.86
N LYS A 254 23.29 3.56 0.96
CA LYS A 254 23.50 4.88 1.57
C LYS A 254 22.51 5.14 2.70
N ALA A 255 22.96 5.01 3.94
CA ALA A 255 22.25 5.42 5.15
C ALA A 255 22.83 6.78 5.64
N THR A 256 22.40 7.87 5.03
CA THR A 256 23.01 9.20 5.21
C THR A 256 22.12 10.21 5.95
N GLY A 257 20.94 9.78 6.41
CA GLY A 257 20.07 10.55 7.31
C GLY A 257 20.36 10.24 8.77
N PHE A 258 19.98 11.15 9.67
CA PHE A 258 20.00 10.90 11.11
C PHE A 258 19.08 9.73 11.46
N TYR A 259 19.58 8.75 12.23
CA TYR A 259 18.87 7.52 12.58
C TYR A 259 18.36 6.71 11.38
N SER A 260 18.92 6.92 10.18
CA SER A 260 18.46 6.22 8.99
C SER A 260 19.02 4.80 8.91
N VAL A 261 18.27 3.90 8.30
CA VAL A 261 18.63 2.48 8.21
C VAL A 261 18.47 1.97 6.79
N VAL A 262 19.50 1.30 6.29
CA VAL A 262 19.41 0.41 5.13
C VAL A 262 19.80 -1.00 5.58
N GLY A 263 18.85 -1.94 5.56
CA GLY A 263 19.09 -3.31 6.03
C GLY A 263 20.11 -4.08 5.18
N GLY A 264 20.19 -3.78 3.87
CA GLY A 264 21.14 -4.39 2.94
C GLY A 264 20.73 -4.20 1.48
N GLY A 265 21.08 -5.14 0.61
CA GLY A 265 20.73 -5.12 -0.81
C GLY A 265 21.70 -4.33 -1.67
N GLN A 266 21.22 -3.73 -2.77
CA GLN A 266 22.04 -3.01 -3.73
C GLN A 266 21.48 -1.61 -4.05
N ASN A 267 22.32 -0.58 -4.03
CA ASN A 267 21.98 0.80 -4.44
C ASN A 267 20.78 1.42 -3.68
N ASN A 268 20.51 0.98 -2.45
CA ASN A 268 19.41 1.53 -1.64
C ASN A 268 19.83 2.80 -0.91
N GLN A 269 18.90 3.74 -0.73
CA GLN A 269 19.17 5.05 -0.13
C GLN A 269 18.13 5.40 0.93
N ALA A 270 18.58 5.61 2.17
CA ALA A 270 17.82 6.16 3.29
C ALA A 270 18.52 7.44 3.77
N THR A 271 18.12 8.60 3.23
CA THR A 271 18.91 9.84 3.28
C THR A 271 18.36 10.93 4.20
N ASN A 272 17.23 10.70 4.88
CA ASN A 272 16.56 11.71 5.71
C ASN A 272 16.31 11.17 7.13
N PHE A 273 15.85 12.04 8.03
CA PHE A 273 15.62 11.75 9.45
C PHE A 273 14.68 10.55 9.63
N TYR A 274 15.14 9.52 10.35
CA TYR A 274 14.42 8.25 10.57
C TYR A 274 13.93 7.52 9.30
N SER A 275 14.53 7.77 8.13
CA SER A 275 14.12 7.02 6.94
C SER A 275 14.68 5.60 6.94
N VAL A 276 13.90 4.65 6.42
CA VAL A 276 14.23 3.22 6.46
C VAL A 276 14.04 2.58 5.10
N VAL A 277 15.03 1.81 4.66
CA VAL A 277 14.91 0.83 3.59
C VAL A 277 15.27 -0.55 4.14
N GLY A 278 14.32 -1.49 4.15
CA GLY A 278 14.57 -2.85 4.66
C GLY A 278 15.59 -3.63 3.81
N GLY A 279 15.60 -3.43 2.48
CA GLY A 279 16.54 -4.05 1.56
C GLY A 279 16.12 -3.89 0.09
N GLY A 280 16.47 -4.84 -0.77
CA GLY A 280 16.10 -4.85 -2.19
C GLY A 280 17.10 -4.15 -3.10
N GLN A 281 16.63 -3.61 -4.22
CA GLN A 281 17.48 -2.95 -5.22
C GLN A 281 16.97 -1.54 -5.56
N SER A 282 17.85 -0.54 -5.53
CA SER A 282 17.58 0.82 -6.02
C SER A 282 16.40 1.54 -5.34
N ASN A 283 16.06 1.19 -4.10
CA ASN A 283 14.98 1.83 -3.35
C ASN A 283 15.46 3.14 -2.70
N LYS A 284 14.59 4.16 -2.63
CA LYS A 284 14.91 5.50 -2.12
C LYS A 284 13.89 6.02 -1.11
N ALA A 285 14.22 5.93 0.18
CA ALA A 285 13.48 6.56 1.28
C ALA A 285 14.10 7.93 1.63
N ILE A 286 13.59 8.99 0.99
CA ILE A 286 14.15 10.36 1.03
C ILE A 286 13.26 11.31 1.86
N GLY A 287 12.01 10.97 2.12
CA GLY A 287 11.18 11.71 3.08
C GLY A 287 11.60 11.46 4.53
N SER A 288 11.42 12.44 5.42
CA SER A 288 11.60 12.20 6.86
C SER A 288 10.56 11.20 7.36
N TYR A 289 10.98 10.22 8.16
CA TYR A 289 10.18 9.07 8.60
C TYR A 289 9.63 8.19 7.46
N ALA A 290 10.17 8.32 6.24
CA ALA A 290 9.74 7.50 5.12
C ALA A 290 10.23 6.05 5.28
N VAL A 291 9.40 5.09 4.88
CA VAL A 291 9.70 3.66 5.01
C VAL A 291 9.47 2.96 3.68
N ILE A 292 10.45 2.16 3.27
CA ILE A 292 10.33 1.19 2.18
C ILE A 292 10.74 -0.18 2.72
N SER A 293 9.82 -1.14 2.76
CA SER A 293 10.16 -2.46 3.32
C SER A 293 11.16 -3.22 2.44
N GLY A 294 11.10 -3.04 1.12
CA GLY A 294 12.00 -3.70 0.15
C GLY A 294 11.55 -3.53 -1.30
N GLY A 295 11.88 -4.48 -2.17
CA GLY A 295 11.49 -4.48 -3.59
C GLY A 295 12.52 -3.83 -4.52
N GLN A 296 12.07 -3.35 -5.68
CA GLN A 296 12.94 -2.77 -6.71
C GLN A 296 12.49 -1.35 -7.09
N SER A 297 13.41 -0.39 -7.10
CA SER A 297 13.20 0.96 -7.64
C SER A 297 12.03 1.74 -7.01
N ASN A 298 11.65 1.42 -5.77
CA ASN A 298 10.60 2.14 -5.06
C ASN A 298 11.11 3.47 -4.50
N GLN A 299 10.24 4.47 -4.40
CA GLN A 299 10.58 5.81 -3.91
C GLN A 299 9.54 6.31 -2.91
N ALA A 300 9.97 6.63 -1.69
CA ALA A 300 9.17 7.26 -0.65
C ALA A 300 9.78 8.62 -0.34
N THR A 301 9.24 9.68 -0.95
CA THR A 301 9.79 11.05 -0.88
C THR A 301 8.97 11.98 0.00
N GLY A 302 7.70 11.66 0.25
CA GLY A 302 6.83 12.44 1.14
C GLY A 302 7.17 12.28 2.62
N PHE A 303 6.82 13.27 3.45
CA PHE A 303 6.93 13.17 4.91
C PHE A 303 6.08 11.99 5.40
N ARG A 304 6.67 11.03 6.12
CA ARG A 304 6.02 9.78 6.53
C ARG A 304 5.46 8.95 5.37
N GLY A 305 6.05 9.07 4.18
CA GLY A 305 5.66 8.25 3.02
C GLY A 305 5.98 6.77 3.24
N PHE A 306 5.08 5.89 2.83
CA PHE A 306 5.22 4.44 2.99
C PHE A 306 5.13 3.69 1.66
N VAL A 307 6.08 2.81 1.40
CA VAL A 307 5.98 1.80 0.34
C VAL A 307 6.21 0.40 0.94
N GLY A 308 5.19 -0.45 0.88
CA GLY A 308 5.27 -1.78 1.46
C GLY A 308 6.18 -2.74 0.70
N GLY A 309 6.43 -2.52 -0.59
CA GLY A 309 7.32 -3.32 -1.43
C GLY A 309 7.00 -3.18 -2.91
N GLY A 310 7.25 -4.24 -3.70
CA GLY A 310 6.94 -4.26 -5.13
C GLY A 310 7.99 -3.58 -6.01
N GLY A 311 7.59 -3.14 -7.20
CA GLY A 311 8.47 -2.53 -8.20
C GLY A 311 8.02 -1.13 -8.61
N VAL A 312 8.94 -0.15 -8.67
CA VAL A 312 8.68 1.17 -9.29
C VAL A 312 7.49 1.92 -8.64
N ASN A 313 7.26 1.74 -7.34
CA ASN A 313 6.19 2.44 -6.64
C ASN A 313 6.66 3.79 -6.07
N PHE A 314 5.78 4.80 -6.04
CA PHE A 314 6.06 6.17 -5.62
C PHE A 314 5.08 6.63 -4.53
N ALA A 315 5.57 6.94 -3.34
CA ALA A 315 4.81 7.63 -2.29
C ALA A 315 5.42 9.02 -2.05
N SER A 316 4.88 10.05 -2.73
CA SER A 316 5.46 11.39 -2.75
C SER A 316 4.67 12.46 -1.98
N GLY A 317 3.38 12.26 -1.73
CA GLY A 317 2.59 13.12 -0.84
C GLY A 317 2.93 12.91 0.64
N ALA A 318 2.65 13.90 1.50
CA ALA A 318 2.79 13.72 2.94
C ALA A 318 1.79 12.68 3.44
N LEU A 319 2.22 11.75 4.30
CA LEU A 319 1.43 10.61 4.79
C LEU A 319 0.88 9.69 3.67
N ALA A 320 1.40 9.81 2.44
CA ALA A 320 0.99 8.96 1.34
C ALA A 320 1.51 7.52 1.53
N ALA A 321 0.72 6.55 1.09
CA ALA A 321 1.06 5.14 1.22
C ALA A 321 0.75 4.35 -0.04
N VAL A 322 1.70 3.51 -0.45
CA VAL A 322 1.53 2.46 -1.46
C VAL A 322 1.80 1.12 -0.81
N ALA A 323 0.80 0.24 -0.73
CA ALA A 323 1.00 -1.03 -0.03
C ALA A 323 1.95 -1.99 -0.79
N GLY A 324 1.98 -1.91 -2.13
CA GLY A 324 2.86 -2.71 -2.99
C GLY A 324 2.45 -2.62 -4.47
N GLY A 325 2.69 -3.69 -5.23
CA GLY A 325 2.38 -3.75 -6.66
C GLY A 325 3.50 -3.24 -7.56
N GLU A 326 3.17 -2.89 -8.80
CA GLU A 326 4.11 -2.37 -9.79
C GLU A 326 3.64 -1.02 -10.35
N ASP A 327 4.56 -0.06 -10.45
CA ASP A 327 4.33 1.26 -11.07
C ASP A 327 3.21 2.11 -10.43
N ASN A 328 2.93 1.95 -9.14
CA ASN A 328 1.85 2.70 -8.49
C ASN A 328 2.35 4.03 -7.90
N GLY A 329 1.53 5.09 -7.98
CA GLY A 329 1.87 6.44 -7.49
C GLY A 329 0.83 7.04 -6.55
N ALA A 330 1.19 7.27 -5.29
CA ALA A 330 0.45 8.08 -4.33
C ALA A 330 1.14 9.45 -4.15
N SER A 331 0.67 10.48 -4.87
CA SER A 331 1.31 11.81 -4.88
C SER A 331 0.54 12.90 -4.13
N GLY A 332 -0.73 12.67 -3.82
CA GLY A 332 -1.50 13.57 -2.96
C GLY A 332 -1.19 13.36 -1.48
N ASP A 333 -1.37 14.39 -0.66
CA ASP A 333 -1.27 14.25 0.79
C ASP A 333 -2.34 13.29 1.30
N ASN A 334 -1.99 12.38 2.23
CA ASN A 334 -2.85 11.29 2.72
C ASN A 334 -3.38 10.35 1.61
N ALA A 335 -2.83 10.40 0.39
CA ALA A 335 -3.27 9.53 -0.69
C ALA A 335 -2.88 8.07 -0.42
N PHE A 336 -3.72 7.14 -0.86
CA PHE A 336 -3.50 5.71 -0.67
C PHE A 336 -3.64 4.93 -1.97
N VAL A 337 -2.64 4.09 -2.27
CA VAL A 337 -2.75 3.06 -3.29
C VAL A 337 -2.57 1.67 -2.65
N GLY A 338 -3.62 0.84 -2.73
CA GLY A 338 -3.60 -0.49 -2.11
C GLY A 338 -2.73 -1.52 -2.85
N GLY A 339 -2.41 -1.29 -4.12
CA GLY A 339 -1.52 -2.14 -4.92
C GLY A 339 -1.92 -2.17 -6.39
N GLY A 340 -1.63 -3.28 -7.08
CA GLY A 340 -1.96 -3.46 -8.50
C GLY A 340 -0.88 -2.96 -9.45
N TYR A 341 -1.26 -2.60 -10.67
CA TYR A 341 -0.37 -2.16 -11.73
C TYR A 341 -0.73 -0.74 -12.19
N SER A 342 0.24 0.18 -12.20
CA SER A 342 0.11 1.53 -12.76
C SER A 342 -1.07 2.37 -12.23
N ASN A 343 -1.43 2.20 -10.96
CA ASN A 343 -2.50 2.97 -10.33
C ASN A 343 -1.98 4.30 -9.77
N ARG A 344 -2.80 5.35 -9.81
CA ARG A 344 -2.41 6.68 -9.35
C ARG A 344 -3.46 7.37 -8.48
N ALA A 345 -3.06 7.77 -7.28
CA ALA A 345 -3.83 8.62 -6.37
C ALA A 345 -3.11 9.98 -6.22
N SER A 346 -3.63 11.03 -6.88
CA SER A 346 -2.85 12.26 -7.13
C SER A 346 -3.15 13.45 -6.23
N ASN A 347 -4.29 13.48 -5.54
CA ASN A 347 -4.76 14.65 -4.77
C ASN A 347 -5.05 14.30 -3.31
N LEU A 348 -5.36 15.32 -2.50
CA LEU A 348 -5.56 15.14 -1.05
C LEU A 348 -6.57 14.04 -0.76
N ALA A 349 -6.16 13.08 0.07
CA ALA A 349 -6.92 11.94 0.52
C ALA A 349 -7.57 11.10 -0.60
N SER A 350 -7.03 11.15 -1.83
CA SER A 350 -7.53 10.32 -2.91
C SER A 350 -7.07 8.86 -2.76
N VAL A 351 -7.90 7.93 -3.21
CA VAL A 351 -7.71 6.51 -2.95
C VAL A 351 -7.85 5.70 -4.24
N THR A 352 -6.87 4.82 -4.48
CA THR A 352 -7.03 3.71 -5.42
C THR A 352 -6.78 2.40 -4.69
N ALA A 353 -7.81 1.58 -4.46
CA ALA A 353 -7.64 0.37 -3.66
C ALA A 353 -6.86 -0.74 -4.40
N GLY A 354 -6.82 -0.73 -5.74
CA GLY A 354 -6.03 -1.67 -6.55
C GLY A 354 -6.40 -1.64 -8.03
N GLY A 355 -6.21 -2.77 -8.73
CA GLY A 355 -6.54 -2.91 -10.15
C GLY A 355 -5.39 -2.51 -11.08
N GLY A 356 -5.74 -2.10 -12.31
CA GLY A 356 -4.78 -1.69 -13.34
C GLY A 356 -5.08 -0.29 -13.89
N GLU A 357 -4.09 0.58 -14.00
CA GLU A 357 -4.20 1.87 -14.71
C GLU A 357 -5.33 2.79 -14.19
N ASN A 358 -5.73 2.65 -12.92
CA ASN A 358 -6.78 3.48 -12.34
C ASN A 358 -6.23 4.80 -11.80
N VAL A 359 -6.98 5.89 -11.96
CA VAL A 359 -6.57 7.24 -11.57
C VAL A 359 -7.62 7.89 -10.66
N ALA A 360 -7.28 8.13 -9.40
CA ALA A 360 -8.02 8.99 -8.48
C ALA A 360 -7.34 10.35 -8.37
N SER A 361 -7.81 11.33 -9.15
CA SER A 361 -7.23 12.66 -9.26
C SER A 361 -8.12 13.79 -8.75
N GLY A 362 -9.31 13.54 -8.22
CA GLY A 362 -10.07 14.53 -7.45
C GLY A 362 -9.66 14.56 -5.98
N GLU A 363 -9.93 15.66 -5.27
CA GLU A 363 -9.81 15.70 -3.81
C GLU A 363 -10.81 14.72 -3.19
N TYR A 364 -10.39 13.87 -2.25
CA TYR A 364 -11.21 12.80 -1.66
C TYR A 364 -11.83 11.82 -2.67
N ALA A 365 -11.35 11.80 -3.92
CA ALA A 365 -11.85 10.89 -4.94
C ALA A 365 -11.40 9.44 -4.68
N ALA A 366 -12.22 8.46 -5.06
CA ALA A 366 -11.91 7.05 -4.82
C ALA A 366 -12.20 6.17 -6.04
N VAL A 367 -11.25 5.28 -6.35
CA VAL A 367 -11.42 4.17 -7.29
C VAL A 367 -11.13 2.86 -6.57
N LEU A 368 -12.12 1.97 -6.43
CA LEU A 368 -11.92 0.74 -5.65
C LEU A 368 -11.20 -0.38 -6.42
N GLY A 369 -11.12 -0.29 -7.74
CA GLY A 369 -10.40 -1.26 -8.56
C GLY A 369 -10.81 -1.23 -10.03
N GLY A 370 -10.73 -2.39 -10.68
CA GLY A 370 -10.99 -2.49 -12.12
C GLY A 370 -9.80 -2.05 -12.97
N GLU A 371 -10.05 -1.63 -14.19
CA GLU A 371 -9.02 -1.27 -15.16
C GLU A 371 -9.31 0.06 -15.90
N ILE A 372 -8.36 0.99 -15.93
CA ILE A 372 -8.48 2.28 -16.63
C ILE A 372 -9.72 3.07 -16.18
N ASN A 373 -9.99 3.13 -14.87
CA ASN A 373 -11.04 3.98 -14.33
C ASN A 373 -10.48 5.31 -13.82
N ILE A 374 -11.20 6.40 -14.02
CA ILE A 374 -10.79 7.75 -13.64
C ILE A 374 -11.84 8.37 -12.72
N ALA A 375 -11.45 8.77 -11.51
CA ALA A 375 -12.26 9.60 -10.62
C ALA A 375 -11.55 10.95 -10.46
N SER A 376 -12.00 11.97 -11.18
CA SER A 376 -11.32 13.28 -11.26
C SER A 376 -12.08 14.44 -10.63
N GLY A 377 -13.39 14.30 -10.37
CA GLY A 377 -14.17 15.28 -9.61
C GLY A 377 -13.89 15.20 -8.11
N THR A 378 -14.10 16.30 -7.41
CA THR A 378 -14.00 16.37 -5.94
C THR A 378 -15.04 15.44 -5.32
N HIS A 379 -14.64 14.59 -4.37
CA HIS A 379 -15.49 13.54 -3.78
C HIS A 379 -16.09 12.56 -4.79
N SER A 380 -15.53 12.45 -6.01
CA SER A 380 -16.07 11.52 -7.00
C SER A 380 -15.65 10.07 -6.73
N PHE A 381 -16.45 9.12 -7.22
CA PHE A 381 -16.31 7.71 -6.90
C PHE A 381 -16.43 6.82 -8.14
N VAL A 382 -15.55 5.83 -8.26
CA VAL A 382 -15.73 4.71 -9.19
C VAL A 382 -15.57 3.39 -8.43
N GLY A 383 -16.64 2.60 -8.37
CA GLY A 383 -16.65 1.30 -7.68
C GLY A 383 -15.81 0.22 -8.36
N GLY A 384 -15.58 0.34 -9.67
CA GLY A 384 -14.74 -0.57 -10.46
C GLY A 384 -15.15 -0.61 -11.92
N GLY A 385 -15.02 -1.79 -12.54
CA GLY A 385 -15.30 -1.96 -13.97
C GLY A 385 -14.14 -1.55 -14.85
N ARG A 386 -14.42 -1.12 -16.08
CA ARG A 386 -13.37 -0.72 -17.04
C ARG A 386 -13.73 0.56 -17.79
N LEU A 387 -12.75 1.44 -18.00
CA LEU A 387 -12.91 2.65 -18.83
C LEU A 387 -14.04 3.59 -18.38
N ASN A 388 -14.30 3.67 -17.07
CA ASN A 388 -15.27 4.61 -16.52
C ASN A 388 -14.59 5.92 -16.09
N THR A 389 -15.26 7.05 -16.27
CA THR A 389 -14.76 8.37 -15.86
C THR A 389 -15.82 9.12 -15.06
N ALA A 390 -15.54 9.43 -13.79
CA ALA A 390 -16.37 10.26 -12.90
C ALA A 390 -15.68 11.61 -12.64
N ALA A 391 -15.98 12.59 -13.49
CA ALA A 391 -15.33 13.90 -13.51
C ALA A 391 -16.13 15.04 -12.87
N GLY A 392 -17.45 14.90 -12.72
CA GLY A 392 -18.27 15.86 -11.97
C GLY A 392 -18.02 15.76 -10.45
N ASP A 393 -18.14 16.86 -9.74
CA ASP A 393 -18.02 16.88 -8.29
C ASP A 393 -19.16 16.08 -7.65
N TYR A 394 -18.86 15.31 -6.60
CA TYR A 394 -19.80 14.41 -5.93
C TYR A 394 -20.44 13.36 -6.85
N SER A 395 -19.86 13.10 -8.02
CA SER A 395 -20.38 12.10 -8.97
C SER A 395 -19.94 10.68 -8.60
N ALA A 396 -20.75 9.67 -8.95
CA ALA A 396 -20.45 8.28 -8.62
C ALA A 396 -20.82 7.31 -9.75
N ILE A 397 -19.86 6.48 -10.16
CA ILE A 397 -20.10 5.35 -11.05
C ILE A 397 -19.92 4.07 -10.24
N SER A 398 -20.99 3.28 -10.12
CA SER A 398 -20.95 2.05 -9.32
C SER A 398 -20.11 0.92 -9.96
N GLY A 399 -19.93 0.96 -11.28
CA GLY A 399 -19.15 0.00 -12.06
C GLY A 399 -19.53 0.04 -13.55
N GLY A 400 -19.38 -1.08 -14.24
CA GLY A 400 -19.74 -1.21 -15.66
C GLY A 400 -18.57 -0.96 -16.62
N TYR A 401 -18.87 -0.69 -17.89
CA TYR A 401 -17.85 -0.43 -18.92
C TYR A 401 -18.20 0.80 -19.74
N GLY A 402 -17.39 1.86 -19.64
CA GLY A 402 -17.35 2.94 -20.64
C GLY A 402 -18.29 4.10 -20.37
N LEU A 403 -18.74 4.29 -19.13
CA LEU A 403 -19.54 5.45 -18.75
C LEU A 403 -18.64 6.64 -18.41
N THR A 404 -18.91 7.79 -19.01
CA THR A 404 -18.30 9.07 -18.68
C THR A 404 -19.35 10.01 -18.10
N LEU A 405 -19.24 10.31 -16.81
CA LEU A 405 -19.87 11.45 -16.17
C LEU A 405 -18.87 12.60 -16.26
N ASP A 406 -19.07 13.54 -17.19
CA ASP A 406 -18.07 14.59 -17.46
C ASP A 406 -18.03 15.67 -16.36
N ALA A 407 -17.15 16.67 -16.51
CA ALA A 407 -16.95 17.71 -15.50
C ALA A 407 -18.17 18.62 -15.25
N ALA A 408 -19.23 18.54 -16.06
CA ALA A 408 -20.48 19.28 -15.86
C ALA A 408 -21.56 18.45 -15.12
N THR A 409 -21.26 17.20 -14.77
CA THR A 409 -22.22 16.25 -14.17
C THR A 409 -22.17 16.19 -12.65
N ASP A 410 -22.07 17.34 -12.00
CA ASP A 410 -22.05 17.42 -10.54
C ASP A 410 -23.27 16.69 -9.93
N GLY A 411 -23.05 16.01 -8.81
CA GLY A 411 -24.11 15.29 -8.08
C GLY A 411 -24.70 14.07 -8.80
N SER A 412 -24.11 13.61 -9.90
CA SER A 412 -24.69 12.56 -10.74
C SER A 412 -24.26 11.14 -10.34
N PHE A 413 -25.14 10.15 -10.58
CA PHE A 413 -24.89 8.73 -10.34
C PHE A 413 -25.05 7.93 -11.63
N GLY A 414 -24.26 6.87 -11.82
CA GLY A 414 -24.48 6.01 -12.98
C GLY A 414 -23.95 4.59 -12.95
N PHE A 415 -24.46 3.82 -13.93
CA PHE A 415 -24.01 2.49 -14.29
C PHE A 415 -24.25 2.26 -15.79
N LEU A 416 -23.27 1.68 -16.50
CA LEU A 416 -23.42 1.25 -17.88
C LEU A 416 -23.17 -0.25 -18.01
N GLY A 417 -24.27 -1.00 -18.14
CA GLY A 417 -24.26 -2.43 -18.43
C GLY A 417 -24.18 -2.71 -19.93
N GLY A 418 -24.18 -3.99 -20.31
CA GLY A 418 -24.35 -4.42 -21.71
C GLY A 418 -23.33 -3.88 -22.72
N ASN A 419 -22.24 -3.24 -22.28
CA ASN A 419 -21.20 -2.68 -23.14
C ASN A 419 -19.96 -3.56 -23.11
N SER A 420 -19.50 -3.97 -24.29
CA SER A 420 -18.26 -4.74 -24.49
C SER A 420 -17.11 -3.89 -25.07
N GLY A 421 -17.28 -2.56 -25.11
CA GLY A 421 -16.26 -1.58 -25.50
C GLY A 421 -16.60 -0.73 -26.72
N ALA A 422 -17.73 -0.97 -27.38
CA ALA A 422 -18.16 -0.20 -28.56
C ALA A 422 -19.19 0.90 -28.24
N ASN A 423 -19.89 0.79 -27.11
CA ASN A 423 -21.06 1.59 -26.79
C ASN A 423 -20.81 2.49 -25.58
N GLY A 424 -19.69 3.23 -25.59
CA GLY A 424 -19.41 4.22 -24.55
C GLY A 424 -20.51 5.28 -24.49
N MET A 425 -20.79 5.80 -23.29
CA MET A 425 -21.85 6.78 -23.05
C MET A 425 -21.28 7.95 -22.26
N THR A 426 -21.55 9.18 -22.70
CA THR A 426 -21.16 10.41 -21.99
C THR A 426 -22.40 11.16 -21.56
N ILE A 427 -22.43 11.58 -20.29
CA ILE A 427 -23.44 12.46 -19.71
C ILE A 427 -22.77 13.81 -19.43
N SER A 428 -23.49 14.89 -19.70
CA SER A 428 -23.01 16.28 -19.59
C SER A 428 -24.01 17.20 -18.87
N THR A 429 -24.91 16.62 -18.07
CA THR A 429 -25.96 17.32 -17.33
C THR A 429 -25.84 16.96 -15.85
N PRO A 430 -25.89 17.93 -14.91
CA PRO A 430 -25.81 17.68 -13.48
C PRO A 430 -27.10 17.06 -12.92
N ASP A 431 -27.01 16.52 -11.71
CA ASP A 431 -28.13 15.96 -10.94
C ASP A 431 -28.89 14.80 -11.63
N ILE A 432 -28.16 13.96 -12.38
CA ILE A 432 -28.74 12.83 -13.13
C ILE A 432 -28.38 11.48 -12.50
N ALA A 433 -29.35 10.57 -12.47
CA ALA A 433 -29.11 9.14 -12.30
C ALA A 433 -29.26 8.43 -13.66
N VAL A 434 -28.18 7.81 -14.17
CA VAL A 434 -28.18 7.11 -15.46
C VAL A 434 -27.98 5.59 -15.30
N PHE A 435 -28.89 4.81 -15.89
CA PHE A 435 -28.81 3.36 -15.98
C PHE A 435 -28.79 2.96 -17.45
N GLY A 436 -27.58 2.90 -18.04
CA GLY A 436 -27.40 2.63 -19.46
C GLY A 436 -27.39 1.13 -19.77
N ASN A 437 -28.15 0.73 -20.79
CA ASN A 437 -28.22 -0.64 -21.32
C ASN A 437 -28.51 -1.71 -20.25
N VAL A 438 -29.41 -1.40 -19.33
CA VAL A 438 -29.89 -2.31 -18.29
C VAL A 438 -31.40 -2.15 -18.11
N ASP A 439 -32.04 -3.20 -17.61
CA ASP A 439 -33.41 -3.13 -17.12
C ASP A 439 -33.41 -2.71 -15.65
N MET A 440 -34.35 -1.84 -15.25
CA MET A 440 -34.57 -1.46 -13.84
C MET A 440 -35.78 -2.22 -13.29
N TRP A 441 -35.53 -3.14 -12.36
CA TRP A 441 -36.57 -3.98 -11.76
C TRP A 441 -36.92 -3.49 -10.36
N LEU A 442 -38.20 -3.20 -10.10
CA LEU A 442 -38.74 -2.93 -8.76
C LEU A 442 -39.47 -4.17 -8.23
N ALA A 443 -38.72 -5.12 -7.68
CA ALA A 443 -39.27 -6.39 -7.20
C ALA A 443 -39.84 -6.29 -5.77
N ASN A 444 -40.80 -7.16 -5.44
CA ASN A 444 -41.24 -7.45 -4.07
C ASN A 444 -41.38 -8.97 -3.87
N ASN A 445 -41.22 -9.42 -2.63
CA ASN A 445 -41.43 -10.80 -2.22
C ASN A 445 -42.16 -10.92 -0.86
N ASN A 446 -42.80 -9.82 -0.43
CA ASN A 446 -43.43 -9.66 0.89
C ASN A 446 -44.96 -9.49 0.82
N GLY A 447 -45.56 -9.64 -0.37
CA GLY A 447 -47.00 -9.50 -0.58
C GLY A 447 -47.52 -8.05 -0.64
N THR A 448 -46.63 -7.04 -0.65
CA THR A 448 -46.99 -5.63 -0.85
C THR A 448 -46.41 -5.11 -2.16
N GLY A 449 -47.18 -4.31 -2.90
CA GLY A 449 -46.74 -3.73 -4.17
C GLY A 449 -45.50 -2.84 -4.00
N SER A 450 -44.55 -2.95 -4.92
CA SER A 450 -43.43 -2.01 -5.03
C SER A 450 -43.88 -0.80 -5.84
N GLN A 451 -43.34 0.38 -5.52
CA GLN A 451 -43.71 1.61 -6.19
C GLN A 451 -42.52 2.53 -6.45
N LEU A 452 -42.60 3.25 -7.56
CA LEU A 452 -41.77 4.42 -7.87
C LEU A 452 -42.55 5.68 -7.49
N ARG A 453 -42.00 6.54 -6.62
CA ARG A 453 -42.68 7.75 -6.12
C ARG A 453 -41.98 9.02 -6.60
N PHE A 454 -42.78 10.02 -6.97
CA PHE A 454 -42.35 11.38 -7.33
C PHE A 454 -42.99 12.37 -6.37
N PHE A 455 -42.21 12.89 -5.44
CA PHE A 455 -42.68 13.84 -4.43
C PHE A 455 -42.79 15.25 -5.03
N GLU A 456 -43.75 16.04 -4.53
CA GLU A 456 -43.80 17.48 -4.84
C GLU A 456 -42.57 18.21 -4.27
N PRO A 457 -42.20 19.38 -4.83
CA PRO A 457 -41.11 20.19 -4.30
C PRO A 457 -41.32 20.56 -2.83
N ASP A 458 -40.23 20.52 -2.04
CA ASP A 458 -40.27 20.94 -0.64
C ASP A 458 -40.67 22.42 -0.52
N ALA A 459 -41.59 22.72 0.39
CA ALA A 459 -42.03 24.08 0.71
C ALA A 459 -40.94 24.90 1.43
N THR A 460 -39.92 24.23 2.00
CA THR A 460 -38.81 24.86 2.73
C THR A 460 -37.43 24.34 2.26
N PRO A 461 -36.97 24.77 1.07
CA PRO A 461 -35.66 24.37 0.54
C PRO A 461 -34.52 24.62 1.54
N GLY A 462 -33.64 23.62 1.72
CA GLY A 462 -32.46 23.72 2.57
C GLY A 462 -32.65 23.27 4.04
N SER A 463 -33.84 22.77 4.41
CA SER A 463 -34.09 22.22 5.75
C SER A 463 -33.30 20.93 6.04
N GLY A 464 -32.87 20.21 4.99
CA GLY A 464 -32.26 18.89 5.08
C GLY A 464 -33.23 17.78 5.54
N ALA A 465 -34.50 18.12 5.77
CA ALA A 465 -35.52 17.15 6.15
C ALA A 465 -35.99 16.36 4.91
N PHE A 466 -36.25 15.06 5.09
CA PHE A 466 -37.04 14.31 4.13
C PHE A 466 -38.41 15.00 3.97
N PRO A 467 -38.98 15.11 2.76
CA PRO A 467 -40.27 15.76 2.51
C PRO A 467 -41.44 14.95 3.12
N ASN A 468 -41.53 14.91 4.45
CA ASN A 468 -42.38 13.98 5.21
C ASN A 468 -43.87 14.39 5.25
N GLY A 469 -44.19 15.61 4.80
CA GLY A 469 -45.55 16.14 4.68
C GLY A 469 -45.99 16.38 3.23
N SER A 470 -45.18 15.98 2.25
CA SER A 470 -45.37 16.30 0.84
C SER A 470 -46.16 15.20 0.11
N HIS A 471 -47.11 15.61 -0.73
CA HIS A 471 -47.82 14.72 -1.63
C HIS A 471 -46.88 14.11 -2.68
N TYR A 472 -47.25 12.96 -3.23
CA TYR A 472 -46.50 12.32 -4.31
C TYR A 472 -47.44 11.69 -5.34
N THR A 473 -46.94 11.58 -6.58
CA THR A 473 -47.51 10.72 -7.61
C THR A 473 -46.67 9.44 -7.67
N SER A 474 -47.29 8.27 -7.82
CA SER A 474 -46.55 7.01 -7.87
C SER A 474 -47.07 6.02 -8.90
N PHE A 475 -46.17 5.18 -9.41
CA PHE A 475 -46.52 3.97 -10.14
C PHE A 475 -46.36 2.78 -9.21
N GLU A 476 -47.45 2.06 -8.94
CA GLU A 476 -47.49 0.91 -8.04
C GLU A 476 -48.13 -0.30 -8.74
N ALA A 477 -47.42 -1.41 -8.76
CA ALA A 477 -47.94 -2.65 -9.32
C ALA A 477 -48.85 -3.36 -8.31
N ARG A 478 -50.05 -3.75 -8.75
CA ARG A 478 -50.96 -4.62 -7.97
C ARG A 478 -50.72 -6.09 -8.30
N THR A 479 -51.36 -7.01 -7.58
CA THR A 479 -51.35 -8.44 -7.93
C THR A 479 -51.90 -8.64 -9.35
N GLN A 480 -51.10 -9.30 -10.21
CA GLN A 480 -51.42 -9.60 -11.61
C GLN A 480 -51.45 -11.11 -11.83
N SER A 481 -52.28 -11.59 -12.75
CA SER A 481 -52.38 -13.02 -13.11
C SER A 481 -51.50 -13.42 -14.31
N ALA A 482 -50.86 -12.45 -14.96
CA ALA A 482 -49.93 -12.58 -16.07
C ALA A 482 -49.11 -11.28 -16.18
N ASP A 483 -48.02 -11.30 -16.95
CA ASP A 483 -47.23 -10.09 -17.24
C ASP A 483 -48.08 -9.03 -17.95
N ILE A 484 -47.85 -7.76 -17.65
CA ILE A 484 -48.49 -6.61 -18.32
C ILE A 484 -47.40 -5.70 -18.87
N ASN A 485 -47.25 -5.70 -20.20
CA ASN A 485 -46.22 -4.94 -20.90
C ASN A 485 -46.85 -3.77 -21.65
N TYR A 486 -46.61 -2.54 -21.21
CA TYR A 486 -47.03 -1.33 -21.91
C TYR A 486 -45.98 -0.91 -22.94
N LEU A 487 -46.31 -0.97 -24.23
CA LEU A 487 -45.46 -0.47 -25.30
C LEU A 487 -45.86 0.97 -25.63
N LEU A 488 -44.89 1.89 -25.58
CA LEU A 488 -45.10 3.29 -25.91
C LEU A 488 -45.13 3.52 -27.44
N PRO A 489 -45.84 4.56 -27.91
CA PRO A 489 -45.79 4.98 -29.30
C PRO A 489 -44.38 5.42 -29.70
N ASP A 490 -44.02 5.18 -30.95
CA ASP A 490 -42.69 5.47 -31.51
C ASP A 490 -42.55 6.90 -32.08
N VAL A 491 -43.66 7.66 -32.10
CA VAL A 491 -43.73 9.05 -32.54
C VAL A 491 -44.34 9.94 -31.45
N PRO A 492 -43.97 11.24 -31.40
CA PRO A 492 -44.58 12.19 -30.48
C PRO A 492 -46.04 12.49 -30.86
N GLY A 493 -46.89 12.70 -29.86
CA GLY A 493 -48.26 13.16 -30.04
C GLY A 493 -48.33 14.65 -30.38
N GLY A 494 -49.46 15.06 -30.95
CA GLY A 494 -49.82 16.45 -31.17
C GLY A 494 -50.32 17.14 -29.90
N VAL A 495 -50.45 18.47 -29.98
CA VAL A 495 -51.07 19.26 -28.90
C VAL A 495 -52.53 18.85 -28.75
N GLY A 496 -52.91 18.36 -27.56
CA GLY A 496 -54.27 17.89 -27.25
C GLY A 496 -54.44 16.38 -27.36
N ASP A 497 -53.41 15.63 -27.76
CA ASP A 497 -53.46 14.18 -27.75
C ASP A 497 -53.24 13.63 -26.35
N ILE A 498 -53.95 12.54 -26.03
CA ILE A 498 -53.77 11.77 -24.80
C ILE A 498 -53.21 10.39 -25.14
N LEU A 499 -52.35 9.86 -24.27
CA LEU A 499 -51.84 8.51 -24.43
C LEU A 499 -52.90 7.51 -23.95
N ALA A 500 -53.43 6.68 -24.84
CA ALA A 500 -54.50 5.72 -24.55
C ALA A 500 -54.13 4.31 -25.01
N ILE A 501 -54.85 3.31 -24.51
CA ILE A 501 -54.71 1.93 -24.98
C ILE A 501 -55.30 1.85 -26.40
N ASP A 502 -54.45 1.54 -27.38
CA ASP A 502 -54.85 1.31 -28.77
C ASP A 502 -55.27 -0.15 -28.98
N ALA A 503 -54.41 -1.08 -28.53
CA ALA A 503 -54.64 -2.51 -28.72
C ALA A 503 -54.13 -3.35 -27.54
N ILE A 504 -54.80 -4.48 -27.30
CA ILE A 504 -54.36 -5.52 -26.34
C ILE A 504 -54.15 -6.82 -27.12
N ALA A 505 -52.92 -7.30 -27.16
CA ALA A 505 -52.53 -8.55 -27.80
C ALA A 505 -51.82 -9.46 -26.79
N GLY A 506 -52.57 -10.35 -26.14
CA GLY A 506 -52.03 -11.19 -25.07
C GLY A 506 -51.62 -10.37 -23.85
N THR A 507 -50.33 -10.46 -23.45
CA THR A 507 -49.73 -9.71 -22.32
C THR A 507 -49.19 -8.34 -22.72
N GLN A 508 -49.17 -8.01 -24.01
CA GLN A 508 -48.70 -6.73 -24.52
C GLN A 508 -49.88 -5.78 -24.76
N ILE A 509 -49.77 -4.58 -24.19
CA ILE A 509 -50.72 -3.48 -24.33
C ILE A 509 -49.99 -2.37 -25.09
N SER A 510 -50.42 -2.10 -26.31
CA SER A 510 -49.89 -0.97 -27.10
C SER A 510 -50.62 0.30 -26.71
N LEU A 511 -49.85 1.33 -26.38
CA LEU A 511 -50.35 2.68 -26.17
C LEU A 511 -50.14 3.49 -27.46
N ASP A 512 -51.11 4.31 -27.84
CA ASP A 512 -50.98 5.28 -28.94
C ASP A 512 -51.59 6.63 -28.55
N TRP A 513 -51.19 7.68 -29.26
CA TRP A 513 -51.75 9.01 -29.12
C TRP A 513 -53.15 9.04 -29.74
N THR A 514 -54.16 9.34 -28.93
CA THR A 514 -55.51 9.60 -29.41
C THR A 514 -55.80 11.09 -29.23
N SER A 515 -56.19 11.74 -30.33
CA SER A 515 -56.67 13.11 -30.26
C SER A 515 -57.92 13.16 -29.39
N ASP A 516 -57.97 14.08 -28.43
CA ASP A 516 -59.22 14.45 -27.75
C ASP A 516 -60.13 15.15 -28.78
N ALA A 517 -60.72 14.36 -29.67
CA ALA A 517 -61.80 14.80 -30.51
C ALA A 517 -62.97 15.02 -29.55
N THR A 518 -63.07 16.23 -29.00
CA THR A 518 -64.31 16.72 -28.42
C THR A 518 -65.40 16.39 -29.43
N LEU A 519 -66.26 15.41 -29.11
CA LEU A 519 -67.43 15.08 -29.92
C LEU A 519 -68.37 16.29 -29.86
N SER A 520 -68.12 17.28 -30.72
CA SER A 520 -68.99 18.45 -30.86
C SER A 520 -70.35 18.07 -31.44
N SER A 521 -70.48 16.89 -32.07
CA SER A 521 -71.76 16.26 -32.37
C SER A 521 -71.61 14.76 -32.63
N LEU A 522 -72.56 13.95 -32.15
CA LEU A 522 -72.76 12.56 -32.56
C LEU A 522 -73.76 12.54 -33.72
N ARG A 523 -73.30 12.29 -34.95
CA ARG A 523 -74.18 12.02 -36.10
C ARG A 523 -74.40 10.52 -36.26
N LEU A 524 -75.60 10.04 -35.93
CA LEU A 524 -76.04 8.69 -36.27
C LEU A 524 -76.58 8.71 -37.71
N ASN A 525 -75.75 8.32 -38.69
CA ASN A 525 -76.25 7.97 -40.01
C ASN A 525 -76.86 6.57 -39.92
N GLY A 526 -78.16 6.44 -40.23
CA GLY A 526 -79.00 5.26 -39.97
C GLY A 526 -78.65 3.96 -40.72
N ALA A 527 -77.38 3.64 -40.93
CA ALA A 527 -76.93 2.43 -41.60
C ALA A 527 -76.10 1.47 -40.72
N THR A 528 -75.86 1.77 -39.44
CA THR A 528 -75.05 0.90 -38.58
C THR A 528 -75.75 0.65 -37.25
N ALA A 529 -76.07 -0.62 -36.97
CA ALA A 529 -76.61 -1.03 -35.69
C ALA A 529 -75.57 -0.78 -34.60
N VAL A 530 -75.85 0.18 -33.72
CA VAL A 530 -75.06 0.39 -32.50
C VAL A 530 -75.56 -0.60 -31.45
N THR A 531 -74.99 -1.80 -31.43
CA THR A 531 -75.25 -2.78 -30.37
C THR A 531 -74.26 -2.57 -29.22
N ASN A 532 -74.78 -2.50 -27.99
CA ASN A 532 -74.03 -2.36 -26.73
C ASN A 532 -73.25 -1.05 -26.51
N SER A 533 -73.78 0.11 -26.92
CA SER A 533 -73.24 1.42 -26.52
C SER A 533 -74.19 2.14 -25.56
N ARG A 534 -73.75 2.35 -24.32
CA ARG A 534 -74.45 3.19 -23.34
C ARG A 534 -74.20 4.67 -23.68
N ILE A 535 -75.04 5.26 -24.53
CA ILE A 535 -75.02 6.72 -24.75
C ILE A 535 -75.73 7.38 -23.56
N VAL A 536 -74.97 7.88 -22.59
CA VAL A 536 -75.50 8.69 -21.49
C VAL A 536 -75.44 10.16 -21.92
N VAL A 537 -76.57 10.71 -22.38
CA VAL A 537 -76.70 12.15 -22.61
C VAL A 537 -77.23 12.78 -21.32
N ASN A 538 -76.36 13.44 -20.55
CA ASN A 538 -76.78 14.21 -19.38
C ASN A 538 -77.29 15.58 -19.82
N GLY A 539 -78.60 15.83 -19.67
CA GLY A 539 -79.23 17.13 -19.92
C GLY A 539 -79.98 17.18 -21.25
N GLY A 540 -81.31 17.24 -21.19
CA GLY A 540 -82.19 17.13 -22.35
C GLY A 540 -82.14 18.32 -23.30
N HIS A 541 -81.86 18.05 -24.57
CA HIS A 541 -82.36 18.84 -25.70
C HIS A 541 -82.20 18.03 -27.00
N TRP A 542 -83.32 17.69 -27.64
CA TRP A 542 -83.31 17.25 -29.03
C TRP A 542 -83.67 18.45 -29.90
N THR A 543 -82.73 18.94 -30.69
CA THR A 543 -82.99 19.90 -31.77
C THR A 543 -82.46 19.33 -33.07
N SER A 544 -83.33 18.81 -33.94
CA SER A 544 -82.95 18.51 -35.33
C SER A 544 -82.96 19.82 -36.12
N GLN A 545 -81.83 20.53 -36.13
CA GLN A 545 -81.65 21.70 -36.97
C GLN A 545 -80.77 21.34 -38.17
N GLY A 546 -81.36 21.36 -39.38
CA GLY A 546 -80.62 21.62 -40.61
C GLY A 546 -80.60 20.50 -41.65
N ALA A 547 -81.06 20.89 -42.85
CA ALA A 547 -80.97 20.25 -44.16
C ALA A 547 -82.02 19.16 -44.48
N ALA A 548 -82.89 19.51 -45.44
CA ALA A 548 -83.85 18.64 -46.10
C ALA A 548 -83.24 17.28 -46.47
N PRO A 549 -83.85 16.15 -46.09
CA PRO A 549 -83.49 14.85 -46.64
C PRO A 549 -83.84 14.83 -48.13
N ASN A 550 -82.89 14.41 -48.95
CA ASN A 550 -83.07 14.23 -50.39
C ASN A 550 -84.34 13.43 -50.69
N ALA A 551 -85.12 13.98 -51.62
CA ALA A 551 -86.33 13.39 -52.16
C ALA A 551 -86.12 11.94 -52.62
N LEU A 552 -86.83 11.01 -51.98
CA LEU A 552 -87.27 9.79 -52.64
C LEU A 552 -88.67 10.07 -53.18
N GLY A 553 -88.78 10.18 -54.51
CA GLY A 553 -89.97 9.88 -55.33
C GLY A 553 -91.36 10.38 -54.90
N ASP A 554 -91.91 11.27 -55.74
CA ASP A 554 -93.30 11.76 -55.81
C ASP A 554 -93.75 12.74 -54.72
N GLY A 555 -94.19 13.92 -55.17
CA GLY A 555 -94.57 15.05 -54.34
C GLY A 555 -95.97 14.92 -53.73
N THR A 556 -96.27 13.80 -53.05
CA THR A 556 -97.57 13.65 -52.37
C THR A 556 -97.53 13.06 -50.95
N ASN A 557 -96.39 12.69 -50.35
CA ASN A 557 -96.36 12.17 -48.97
C ASN A 557 -95.21 12.74 -48.10
N LEU A 558 -95.58 13.25 -46.92
CA LEU A 558 -94.66 13.69 -45.85
C LEU A 558 -94.10 12.48 -45.09
N ALA A 559 -92.82 12.59 -44.71
CA ALA A 559 -91.99 11.56 -44.09
C ALA A 559 -92.55 10.98 -42.77
N THR A 560 -92.37 9.67 -42.58
CA THR A 560 -92.59 8.98 -41.30
C THR A 560 -91.50 9.34 -40.29
N TYR A 561 -91.88 10.01 -39.19
CA TYR A 561 -90.99 10.25 -38.06
C TYR A 561 -91.17 9.14 -37.03
N VAL A 562 -90.10 8.41 -36.70
CA VAL A 562 -90.09 7.38 -35.65
C VAL A 562 -89.40 7.97 -34.42
N MET A 563 -90.16 8.13 -33.33
CA MET A 563 -89.60 8.54 -32.03
C MET A 563 -89.78 7.44 -30.99
N VAL A 564 -88.76 7.24 -30.16
CA VAL A 564 -88.75 6.20 -29.11
C VAL A 564 -89.10 6.84 -27.77
N ALA A 565 -90.25 6.48 -27.20
CA ALA A 565 -90.68 6.87 -25.86
C ALA A 565 -90.39 5.75 -24.85
N THR A 566 -90.12 6.10 -23.58
CA THR A 566 -89.91 5.08 -22.54
C THR A 566 -91.26 4.53 -22.09
N ALA A 567 -91.45 3.21 -21.99
CA ALA A 567 -92.66 2.65 -21.39
C ALA A 567 -92.58 2.74 -19.86
N SER A 568 -93.53 3.43 -19.25
CA SER A 568 -93.66 3.63 -17.80
C SER A 568 -95.14 3.87 -17.51
N THR A 569 -95.62 3.56 -16.30
CA THR A 569 -97.03 3.58 -15.90
C THR A 569 -97.73 4.94 -16.05
N ASP A 570 -96.96 6.01 -16.31
CA ASP A 570 -97.47 7.30 -16.77
C ASP A 570 -96.35 8.08 -17.49
N VAL A 571 -96.53 8.42 -18.77
CA VAL A 571 -95.49 9.12 -19.56
C VAL A 571 -96.07 10.32 -20.27
N ALA A 572 -95.61 11.50 -19.83
CA ALA A 572 -95.82 12.77 -20.52
C ALA A 572 -94.61 13.10 -21.40
N GLY A 573 -94.85 13.34 -22.68
CA GLY A 573 -93.81 13.77 -23.61
C GLY A 573 -94.29 14.87 -24.54
N ARG A 574 -93.33 15.60 -25.13
CA ARG A 574 -93.61 16.61 -26.15
C ARG A 574 -92.95 16.22 -27.46
N ILE A 575 -93.74 16.26 -28.52
CA ILE A 575 -93.37 15.99 -29.91
C ILE A 575 -93.31 17.32 -30.64
N ILE A 576 -92.26 17.52 -31.43
CA ILE A 576 -92.13 18.65 -32.35
C ILE A 576 -91.96 18.05 -33.74
N ALA A 577 -92.89 18.33 -34.64
CA ALA A 577 -92.82 17.92 -36.04
C ALA A 577 -92.91 19.17 -36.91
N THR A 578 -92.05 19.29 -37.92
CA THR A 578 -92.09 20.39 -38.88
C THR A 578 -92.38 19.83 -40.26
N ASP A 579 -93.38 20.40 -40.95
CA ASP A 579 -93.61 20.04 -42.35
C ASP A 579 -92.64 20.77 -43.29
N GLY A 580 -92.45 20.20 -44.47
CA GLY A 580 -91.58 20.75 -45.51
C GLY A 580 -92.23 21.83 -46.38
N GLY A 581 -93.39 22.40 -45.99
CA GLY A 581 -94.03 23.49 -46.74
C GLY A 581 -94.94 23.09 -47.91
N GLY A 582 -95.75 22.04 -47.79
CA GLY A 582 -96.75 21.63 -48.80
C GLY A 582 -98.08 21.17 -48.17
N ILE A 583 -99.19 21.25 -48.92
CA ILE A 583 -100.49 20.68 -48.52
C ILE A 583 -100.35 19.16 -48.55
N GLY A 584 -100.53 18.48 -47.42
CA GLY A 584 -100.38 17.02 -47.36
C GLY A 584 -100.83 16.39 -46.06
N THR A 585 -101.12 15.09 -46.12
CA THR A 585 -101.32 14.23 -44.95
C THR A 585 -99.98 13.67 -44.48
N GLY A 586 -99.72 13.70 -43.17
CA GLY A 586 -98.52 13.13 -42.56
C GLY A 586 -98.85 12.24 -41.37
N VAL A 587 -98.02 11.22 -41.13
CA VAL A 587 -98.16 10.30 -39.99
C VAL A 587 -96.89 10.34 -39.15
N ILE A 588 -97.05 10.63 -37.86
CA ILE A 588 -95.99 10.50 -36.86
C ILE A 588 -96.21 9.18 -36.13
N ILE A 589 -95.22 8.29 -36.15
CA ILE A 589 -95.27 7.03 -35.42
C ILE A 589 -94.40 7.16 -34.17
N VAL A 590 -95.01 7.03 -33.00
CA VAL A 590 -94.29 7.00 -31.73
C VAL A 590 -94.23 5.56 -31.28
N THR A 591 -93.02 5.01 -31.20
CA THR A 591 -92.78 3.64 -30.72
C THR A 591 -92.34 3.67 -29.27
N PHE A 592 -92.79 2.72 -28.47
CA PHE A 592 -92.33 2.56 -27.09
C PHE A 592 -91.07 1.67 -27.06
N ASN A 593 -90.14 1.97 -26.16
CA ASN A 593 -88.92 1.19 -25.96
C ASN A 593 -89.18 -0.19 -25.31
N ALA A 594 -90.38 -0.41 -24.80
CA ALA A 594 -90.91 -1.70 -24.36
C ALA A 594 -92.44 -1.71 -24.59
N ALA A 595 -93.03 -2.89 -24.74
CA ALA A 595 -94.46 -3.04 -24.92
C ALA A 595 -95.23 -2.83 -23.60
N TYR A 596 -96.33 -2.09 -23.62
CA TYR A 596 -97.31 -2.06 -22.53
C TYR A 596 -98.07 -3.39 -22.44
N ALA A 597 -98.63 -3.71 -21.26
CA ALA A 597 -99.34 -4.99 -21.07
C ALA A 597 -100.63 -5.09 -21.89
N THR A 598 -101.31 -3.96 -22.11
CA THR A 598 -102.50 -3.80 -22.95
C THR A 598 -102.38 -2.53 -23.80
N ASP A 599 -103.25 -2.37 -24.80
CA ASP A 599 -103.27 -1.14 -25.61
C ASP A 599 -103.55 0.07 -24.70
N PRO A 600 -102.61 1.04 -24.59
CA PRO A 600 -102.74 2.12 -23.62
C PRO A 600 -103.73 3.19 -24.08
N ILE A 601 -104.22 4.02 -23.15
CA ILE A 601 -104.94 5.25 -23.51
C ILE A 601 -103.89 6.30 -23.87
N VAL A 602 -103.94 6.79 -25.10
CA VAL A 602 -103.08 7.88 -25.55
C VAL A 602 -103.90 9.16 -25.70
N VAL A 603 -103.58 10.17 -24.88
CA VAL A 603 -104.15 11.50 -24.98
C VAL A 603 -103.13 12.41 -25.66
N VAL A 604 -103.47 12.92 -26.84
CA VAL A 604 -102.63 13.89 -27.57
C VAL A 604 -103.32 15.25 -27.58
N THR A 605 -102.60 16.27 -27.12
CA THR A 605 -103.06 17.66 -27.11
C THR A 605 -102.07 18.55 -27.88
N PRO A 606 -102.53 19.41 -28.80
CA PRO A 606 -101.65 20.36 -29.46
C PRO A 606 -101.18 21.40 -28.44
N ALA A 607 -99.86 21.58 -28.36
CA ALA A 607 -99.21 22.54 -27.47
C ALA A 607 -99.07 23.94 -28.10
N ASN A 608 -99.38 24.07 -29.39
CA ASN A 608 -99.51 25.32 -30.12
C ASN A 608 -100.81 25.34 -30.96
N MET A 609 -101.29 26.54 -31.35
CA MET A 609 -102.44 26.63 -32.25
C MET A 609 -102.05 26.06 -33.62
N MET A 610 -102.72 24.99 -34.04
CA MET A 610 -102.60 24.50 -35.42
C MET A 610 -103.15 25.54 -36.40
N ALA A 611 -102.60 25.60 -37.62
CA ALA A 611 -103.09 26.48 -38.68
C ALA A 611 -104.59 26.23 -38.96
N ALA A 612 -105.35 27.31 -39.19
CA ALA A 612 -106.80 27.25 -39.36
C ALA A 612 -107.19 26.31 -40.52
N GLY A 613 -107.97 25.26 -40.22
CA GLY A 613 -108.38 24.22 -41.16
C GLY A 613 -107.61 22.89 -41.05
N SER A 614 -106.51 22.86 -40.29
CA SER A 614 -105.77 21.61 -40.02
C SER A 614 -106.47 20.74 -38.97
N THR A 615 -106.45 19.43 -39.16
CA THR A 615 -106.99 18.45 -38.22
C THR A 615 -105.92 17.43 -37.83
N TYR A 616 -106.02 16.91 -36.61
CA TYR A 616 -105.24 15.77 -36.17
C TYR A 616 -106.15 14.71 -35.57
N PHE A 617 -105.75 13.44 -35.67
CA PHE A 617 -106.35 12.36 -34.91
C PHE A 617 -105.30 11.32 -34.56
N VAL A 618 -105.50 10.69 -33.41
CA VAL A 618 -104.69 9.55 -32.98
C VAL A 618 -105.31 8.28 -33.54
N SER A 619 -104.49 7.39 -34.10
CA SER A 619 -104.92 6.06 -34.55
C SER A 619 -103.86 5.02 -34.24
N ASN A 620 -104.18 3.75 -34.52
CA ASN A 620 -103.24 2.62 -34.42
C ASN A 620 -102.46 2.58 -33.10
N THR A 621 -103.15 2.88 -32.00
CA THR A 621 -102.60 2.69 -30.66
C THR A 621 -102.52 1.20 -30.39
N THR A 622 -101.30 0.71 -30.25
CA THR A 622 -100.95 -0.67 -29.90
C THR A 622 -100.09 -0.65 -28.64
N THR A 623 -99.89 -1.81 -28.03
CA THR A 623 -98.91 -2.01 -26.95
C THR A 623 -97.51 -1.46 -27.24
N THR A 624 -97.10 -1.32 -28.51
CA THR A 624 -95.74 -0.89 -28.88
C THR A 624 -95.68 0.46 -29.59
N SER A 625 -96.80 1.04 -30.00
CA SER A 625 -96.80 2.32 -30.70
C SER A 625 -98.13 3.05 -30.73
N PHE A 626 -98.13 4.32 -31.12
CA PHE A 626 -99.33 5.00 -31.59
C PHE A 626 -99.00 5.93 -32.76
N GLU A 627 -100.02 6.28 -33.54
CA GLU A 627 -99.88 7.17 -34.68
C GLU A 627 -100.64 8.47 -34.45
N ILE A 628 -100.01 9.59 -34.79
CA ILE A 628 -100.68 10.89 -34.93
C ILE A 628 -100.77 11.20 -36.41
N ASN A 629 -101.98 11.20 -36.94
CA ASN A 629 -102.26 11.59 -38.31
C ASN A 629 -102.59 13.08 -38.34
N ILE A 630 -101.93 13.80 -39.23
CA ILE A 630 -102.08 15.24 -39.39
C ILE A 630 -102.54 15.50 -40.81
N SER A 631 -103.57 16.31 -40.97
CA SER A 631 -104.07 16.78 -42.26
C SER A 631 -104.08 18.30 -42.27
N THR A 632 -103.47 18.90 -43.29
CA THR A 632 -103.34 20.36 -43.40
C THR A 632 -104.05 20.83 -44.67
N THR A 633 -104.73 21.98 -44.61
CA THR A 633 -105.50 22.52 -45.76
C THR A 633 -104.97 23.85 -46.29
N THR A 634 -103.93 24.43 -45.70
CA THR A 634 -103.36 25.72 -46.11
C THR A 634 -101.86 25.60 -46.33
N GLY A 635 -101.43 25.48 -47.58
CA GLY A 635 -100.01 25.48 -47.93
C GLY A 635 -99.53 26.90 -48.15
N ASN A 636 -98.64 27.40 -47.29
CA ASN A 636 -97.68 28.48 -47.64
C ASN A 636 -96.60 28.74 -46.56
N GLY A 637 -96.07 27.70 -45.91
CA GLY A 637 -94.92 27.81 -45.00
C GLY A 637 -94.59 26.48 -44.32
N ALA A 638 -93.35 26.31 -43.86
CA ALA A 638 -92.97 25.19 -43.00
C ALA A 638 -93.61 25.39 -41.63
N ASP A 639 -94.69 24.66 -41.36
CA ASP A 639 -95.38 24.77 -40.08
C ASP A 639 -94.80 23.78 -39.08
N THR A 640 -94.57 24.24 -37.85
CA THR A 640 -94.12 23.40 -36.74
C THR A 640 -95.29 23.04 -35.85
N TYR A 641 -95.63 21.77 -35.76
CA TYR A 641 -96.67 21.21 -34.91
C TYR A 641 -96.04 20.71 -33.61
N LEU A 642 -96.51 21.23 -32.49
CA LEU A 642 -96.12 20.74 -31.18
C LEU A 642 -97.28 19.95 -30.58
N PHE A 643 -97.04 18.71 -30.20
CA PHE A 643 -98.00 17.87 -29.50
C PHE A 643 -97.47 17.48 -28.13
N ASN A 644 -98.25 17.68 -27.10
CA ASN A 644 -98.05 16.98 -25.84
C ASN A 644 -98.82 15.67 -25.92
N TYR A 645 -98.19 14.58 -25.52
CA TYR A 645 -98.88 13.30 -25.38
C TYR A 645 -98.77 12.81 -23.93
N HIS A 646 -99.82 12.12 -23.50
CA HIS A 646 -99.89 11.40 -22.25
C HIS A 646 -100.30 9.97 -22.53
N VAL A 647 -99.47 9.01 -22.13
CA VAL A 647 -99.77 7.59 -22.25
C VAL A 647 -100.11 7.06 -20.88
N ILE A 648 -101.34 6.58 -20.73
CA ILE A 648 -101.89 6.04 -19.49
C ILE A 648 -102.10 4.54 -19.72
N GLU A 649 -101.39 3.72 -18.97
CA GLU A 649 -101.65 2.29 -18.91
C GLU A 649 -102.93 2.06 -18.10
N ILE A 650 -103.88 1.29 -18.65
CA ILE A 650 -105.06 0.85 -17.89
C ILE A 650 -104.69 -0.48 -17.25
N ASP A 651 -104.64 -0.53 -15.92
CA ASP A 651 -104.53 -1.79 -15.15
C ASP A 651 -105.77 -2.68 -15.31
#